data_AF-A0A9D7N8A9-F1
#
_entry.id   AF-A0A9D7N8A9-F1
#
_cell.length_a   1.000
_cell.length_b   1.000
_cell.length_c   1.000
_cell.angle_alpha   90.00
_cell.angle_beta   90.00
_cell.angle_gamma   90.00
#
_symmetry.space_group_name_H-M   'P 1'
#
loop_
_entity.id
_entity.type
_entity.pdbx_description
1 polymer ?
#
loop_
_entity_poly.entity_id
_entity_poly.type
_entity_poly.pdbx_seq_one_letter_code
_entity_poly.pdbx_strand_id
1 'polypeptide(L)'
;MIDDLCADFGIDFPSIEATAARSTLGHRRRSHVIQQLLGAALAEHAGTIENLAQAVLIRTQGFVAMVDDIYRSLAVADATVGGNCDSFRLNAAGLELDIELSPAFLERISRLAKTIMHIEIGTIDDNRLSRFLGVDGDFYGSWPPEKETQVRSRNLAREFAHMTWVCDTLQARGDLTRELPAIRSKIEACCAAAETFVAHALRLIRAHVRMLNEDASAAIPAASVSGGADSTDADRSSQRLADERKLLRERGLLRGNLRPRKMGLAESDEAYTHVRLDRLFPAPHSQDSALDCVAIVGSDVAPEFHGSAVGALACLCGLWKAGVRRAPDVNSPLWMIATRESAEAIVSWLDELEYSLGAASEWLTRVVWTPTGSEDREGIVEVLDEYLRLPLWRRRWLLYEVWLIVATMTAAERAGWKCELALSRRVDSAIGIWTLPVGPAKTPCAFMTLAKGAGAKVHVWYQGRWRRSGVDMMPDVALTTVQTPPRDLVIVEGKDRYRMPIRSMRCGAMDVGVKYSNASNATVTWLVNYCAFAGAAAVDPRVNYGSEWNALFLAPGLRPGSIPPEFTDTIGAALKPLAERVTGAMHSRKSRTTLVFVCDTTGSMREKLDFFWATMHDVLAPGGTVRAFTAFRAILFGDHDPSQAEPYVIRHVGPALDADWVIEQAKREPRTHGGDAPEALEDAIRACRDVAARIDGSLCCLVVTDAPPHTVVECPQGIDFRAEVDLLLAEGNTCVVVSNWLGGRSAAAWSGYEVHPRFFQLDLNNIDEARDLLEAIPLLTL
;
A
#
# COMPACT_ATOMS: atom_id res chain seq x y z
N MET A 1 11.84 2.42 10.86
CA MET A 1 12.14 3.65 11.63
C MET A 1 13.53 3.62 12.24
N ILE A 2 13.82 2.77 13.24
CA ILE A 2 15.17 2.76 13.87
C ILE A 2 16.24 2.39 12.86
N ASP A 3 16.04 1.37 12.02
CA ASP A 3 17.03 1.05 10.98
C ASP A 3 17.19 2.11 9.91
N ASP A 4 16.09 2.76 9.53
CA ASP A 4 16.16 3.87 8.56
C ASP A 4 16.94 5.05 9.16
N LEU A 5 16.72 5.33 10.46
CA LEU A 5 17.45 6.34 11.22
C LEU A 5 18.93 5.94 11.38
N CYS A 6 19.23 4.68 11.67
CA CYS A 6 20.59 4.17 11.74
C CYS A 6 21.28 4.27 10.37
N ALA A 7 20.57 3.91 9.29
CA ALA A 7 21.08 3.98 7.92
C ALA A 7 21.40 5.43 7.52
N ASP A 8 20.59 6.41 7.92
CA ASP A 8 20.85 7.84 7.68
C ASP A 8 22.18 8.31 8.27
N PHE A 9 22.65 7.65 9.33
CA PHE A 9 23.90 7.96 10.02
C PHE A 9 25.01 6.90 9.80
N GLY A 10 24.80 5.95 8.89
CA GLY A 10 25.76 4.86 8.63
C GLY A 10 25.98 3.91 9.81
N ILE A 11 25.01 3.80 10.72
CA ILE A 11 25.07 2.95 11.91
C ILE A 11 24.63 1.53 11.56
N ASP A 12 25.49 0.55 11.82
CA ASP A 12 25.18 -0.88 11.67
C ASP A 12 24.34 -1.39 12.85
N PHE A 13 23.03 -1.18 12.78
CA PHE A 13 22.09 -1.64 13.81
C PHE A 13 22.14 -3.16 14.06
N PRO A 14 22.21 -4.05 13.04
CA PRO A 14 22.45 -5.48 13.26
C PRO A 14 23.67 -5.79 14.13
N SER A 15 24.77 -5.05 13.97
CA SER A 15 25.96 -5.21 14.82
C SER A 15 25.71 -4.78 16.28
N ILE A 16 24.95 -3.71 16.50
CA ILE A 16 24.48 -3.30 17.84
C ILE A 16 23.61 -4.39 18.46
N GLU A 17 22.65 -4.95 17.71
CA GLU A 17 21.78 -6.02 18.19
C GLU A 17 22.55 -7.31 18.53
N ALA A 18 23.53 -7.68 17.70
CA ALA A 18 24.39 -8.84 17.93
C ALA A 18 25.28 -8.64 19.17
N THR A 19 25.80 -7.42 19.36
CA THR A 19 26.58 -7.05 20.54
C THR A 19 25.74 -7.08 21.81
N ALA A 20 24.52 -6.56 21.76
CA ALA A 20 23.57 -6.67 22.87
C ALA A 20 23.16 -8.12 23.16
N ALA A 21 23.00 -8.96 22.12
CA ALA A 21 22.68 -10.38 22.28
C ALA A 21 23.80 -11.18 22.97
N ARG A 22 25.07 -10.82 22.70
CA ARG A 22 26.24 -11.43 23.35
C ARG A 22 26.39 -11.08 24.83
N SER A 23 25.68 -10.07 25.34
CA SER A 23 25.82 -9.59 26.72
C SER A 23 25.27 -10.54 27.81
N THR A 24 24.73 -11.73 27.48
CA THR A 24 24.18 -12.75 28.42
C THR A 24 23.07 -12.28 29.40
N LEU A 25 22.58 -11.05 29.27
CA LEU A 25 21.56 -10.50 30.16
C LEU A 25 20.15 -10.73 29.59
N GLY A 26 19.19 -11.09 30.44
CA GLY A 26 17.80 -11.39 30.05
C GLY A 26 17.10 -10.29 29.25
N HIS A 27 15.98 -10.61 28.59
CA HIS A 27 15.32 -9.78 27.56
C HIS A 27 15.15 -8.29 27.91
N ARG A 28 14.74 -7.95 29.16
CA ARG A 28 14.57 -6.54 29.59
C ARG A 28 15.88 -5.76 29.64
N ARG A 29 16.98 -6.41 30.01
CA ARG A 29 18.31 -5.78 30.02
C ARG A 29 18.86 -5.64 28.61
N ARG A 30 18.54 -6.57 27.70
CA ARG A 30 18.93 -6.46 26.28
C ARG A 30 18.37 -5.19 25.63
N SER A 31 17.09 -4.87 25.83
CA SER A 31 16.49 -3.64 25.29
C SER A 31 17.19 -2.38 25.79
N HIS A 32 17.54 -2.35 27.09
CA HIS A 32 18.28 -1.24 27.69
C HIS A 32 19.70 -1.11 27.12
N VAL A 33 20.41 -2.24 26.95
CA VAL A 33 21.74 -2.25 26.32
C VAL A 33 21.67 -1.77 24.87
N ILE A 34 20.67 -2.19 24.10
CA ILE A 34 20.45 -1.68 22.73
C ILE A 34 20.23 -0.16 22.76
N GLN A 35 19.39 0.34 23.66
CA GLN A 35 19.14 1.79 23.78
C GLN A 35 20.40 2.58 24.11
N GLN A 36 21.25 2.08 25.03
CA GLN A 36 22.50 2.74 25.38
C GLN A 36 23.49 2.76 24.22
N LEU A 37 23.72 1.61 23.58
CA LEU A 37 24.64 1.49 22.46
C LEU A 37 24.17 2.30 21.26
N LEU A 38 22.88 2.24 20.95
CA LEU A 38 22.28 3.03 19.88
C LEU A 38 22.31 4.52 20.18
N GLY A 39 22.02 4.93 21.42
CA GLY A 39 22.08 6.33 21.83
C GLY A 39 23.48 6.90 21.71
N ALA A 40 24.51 6.15 22.12
CA ALA A 40 25.90 6.53 21.95
C ALA A 40 26.28 6.65 20.47
N ALA A 41 25.91 5.67 19.64
CA ALA A 41 26.18 5.69 18.21
C ALA A 41 25.47 6.87 17.50
N LEU A 42 24.21 7.15 17.84
CA LEU A 42 23.49 8.29 17.28
C LEU A 42 24.10 9.62 17.72
N ALA A 43 24.51 9.76 18.97
CA ALA A 43 25.16 10.97 19.46
C ALA A 43 26.51 11.23 18.78
N GLU A 44 27.29 10.17 18.52
CA GLU A 44 28.56 10.25 17.80
C GLU A 44 28.35 10.58 16.32
N HIS A 45 27.46 9.85 15.63
CA HIS A 45 27.32 9.93 14.18
C HIS A 45 26.43 11.08 13.69
N ALA A 46 25.47 11.56 14.48
CA ALA A 46 24.62 12.69 14.06
C ALA A 46 25.39 14.02 14.04
N GLY A 47 26.48 14.13 14.83
CA GLY A 47 27.31 15.33 14.97
C GLY A 47 26.65 16.47 15.75
N THR A 48 25.37 16.75 15.50
CA THR A 48 24.57 17.77 16.20
C THR A 48 23.17 17.27 16.54
N ILE A 49 22.49 17.94 17.47
CA ILE A 49 21.14 17.56 17.87
C ILE A 49 20.10 17.88 16.80
N GLU A 50 20.34 18.93 16.02
CA GLU A 50 19.52 19.38 14.90
C GLU A 50 19.47 18.32 13.81
N ASN A 51 20.62 17.73 13.46
CA ASN A 51 20.71 16.64 12.49
C ASN A 51 19.90 15.43 12.97
N LEU A 52 20.04 15.06 14.25
CA LEU A 52 19.28 13.96 14.83
C LEU A 52 17.77 14.26 14.83
N ALA A 53 17.37 15.46 15.24
CA ALA A 53 15.97 15.88 15.31
C ALA A 53 15.33 15.91 13.92
N GLN A 54 16.04 16.42 12.92
CA GLN A 54 15.61 16.41 11.52
C GLN A 54 15.44 14.99 10.98
N ALA A 55 16.40 14.09 11.24
CA ALA A 55 16.32 12.70 10.81
C ALA A 55 15.12 11.99 11.46
N VAL A 56 14.93 12.18 12.78
CA VAL A 56 13.77 11.66 13.51
C VAL A 56 12.47 12.15 12.86
N LEU A 57 12.34 13.45 12.59
CA LEU A 57 11.16 14.01 11.95
C LEU A 57 10.87 13.42 10.57
N ILE A 58 11.88 13.34 9.71
CA ILE A 58 11.73 12.77 8.36
C ILE A 58 11.16 11.36 8.45
N ARG A 59 11.63 10.56 9.42
CA ARG A 59 11.15 9.19 9.63
C ARG A 59 9.80 9.11 10.34
N THR A 60 9.40 10.14 11.07
CA THR A 60 8.10 10.19 11.78
C THR A 60 6.98 10.87 10.99
N GLN A 61 7.27 11.56 9.89
CA GLN A 61 6.26 12.18 9.03
C GLN A 61 5.19 11.19 8.57
N GLY A 62 5.56 9.95 8.25
CA GLY A 62 4.61 8.90 7.88
C GLY A 62 3.61 8.54 8.99
N PHE A 63 4.00 8.71 10.26
CA PHE A 63 3.09 8.51 11.40
C PHE A 63 2.17 9.70 11.61
N VAL A 64 2.68 10.93 11.48
CA VAL A 64 1.83 12.14 11.53
C VAL A 64 0.77 12.07 10.43
N ALA A 65 1.18 11.65 9.24
CA ALA A 65 0.30 11.42 8.11
C ALA A 65 -0.79 10.38 8.39
N MET A 66 -0.41 9.32 9.12
CA MET A 66 -1.31 8.25 9.49
C MET A 66 -2.39 8.74 10.47
N VAL A 67 -1.99 9.53 11.46
CA VAL A 67 -2.91 10.11 12.44
C VAL A 67 -3.90 11.08 11.76
N ASP A 68 -3.41 11.91 10.84
CA ASP A 68 -4.26 12.82 10.05
C ASP A 68 -5.24 12.07 9.12
N ASP A 69 -4.77 11.00 8.46
CA ASP A 69 -5.60 10.15 7.60
C ASP A 69 -6.68 9.40 8.40
N ILE A 70 -6.35 8.87 9.58
CA ILE A 70 -7.33 8.30 10.51
C ILE A 70 -8.37 9.37 10.86
N TYR A 71 -7.93 10.54 11.34
CA TYR A 71 -8.85 11.60 11.77
C TYR A 71 -9.83 12.01 10.66
N ARG A 72 -9.32 12.26 9.44
CA ARG A 72 -10.18 12.67 8.31
C ARG A 72 -11.20 11.60 7.95
N SER A 73 -10.79 10.34 7.89
CA SER A 73 -11.71 9.25 7.56
C SER A 73 -12.76 9.03 8.65
N LEU A 74 -12.41 9.18 9.93
CA LEU A 74 -13.38 9.13 11.02
C LEU A 74 -14.35 10.31 10.97
N ALA A 75 -13.87 11.52 10.66
CA ALA A 75 -14.70 12.70 10.49
C ALA A 75 -15.71 12.53 9.34
N VAL A 76 -15.28 11.97 8.21
CA VAL A 76 -16.17 11.65 7.08
C VAL A 76 -17.21 10.61 7.47
N ALA A 77 -16.80 9.54 8.16
CA ALA A 77 -17.71 8.46 8.55
C ALA A 77 -18.72 8.91 9.64
N ASP A 78 -18.34 9.74 10.62
CA ASP A 78 -19.23 10.25 11.67
C ASP A 78 -20.28 11.25 11.12
N ALA A 79 -19.89 12.08 10.15
CA ALA A 79 -20.81 12.98 9.45
C ALA A 79 -22.01 12.24 8.83
N THR A 80 -21.87 10.93 8.53
CA THR A 80 -22.96 10.10 8.02
C THR A 80 -23.96 9.60 9.07
N VAL A 81 -23.65 9.73 10.37
CA VAL A 81 -24.43 9.22 11.52
C VAL A 81 -25.03 10.36 12.37
N GLY A 82 -24.79 11.62 11.99
CA GLY A 82 -25.52 12.81 12.46
C GLY A 82 -24.92 13.57 13.65
N GLY A 83 -23.65 13.34 14.00
CA GLY A 83 -22.91 14.15 14.96
C GLY A 83 -21.78 14.93 14.26
N ASN A 84 -21.58 16.19 14.65
CA ASN A 84 -20.35 16.93 14.33
C ASN A 84 -19.36 16.69 15.48
N CYS A 85 -18.87 15.45 15.66
CA CYS A 85 -17.83 15.23 16.66
C CYS A 85 -16.50 15.76 16.12
N ASP A 86 -16.04 16.89 16.65
CA ASP A 86 -14.71 17.44 16.32
C ASP A 86 -13.57 16.63 16.99
N SER A 87 -13.88 15.58 17.76
CA SER A 87 -12.89 14.79 18.48
C SER A 87 -13.29 13.33 18.60
N PHE A 88 -12.29 12.46 18.42
CA PHE A 88 -12.42 11.01 18.49
C PHE A 88 -11.52 10.47 19.59
N ARG A 89 -12.04 9.60 20.45
CA ARG A 89 -11.20 8.81 21.36
C ARG A 89 -11.08 7.40 20.84
N LEU A 90 -9.84 6.99 20.58
CA LEU A 90 -9.49 5.61 20.27
C LEU A 90 -9.21 4.88 21.58
N ASN A 91 -10.11 3.95 21.92
CA ASN A 91 -9.97 3.07 23.06
C ASN A 91 -9.82 1.63 22.57
N ALA A 92 -8.71 0.98 22.92
CA ALA A 92 -8.59 -0.47 22.81
C ALA A 92 -8.93 -1.08 24.18
N ALA A 93 -9.97 -1.91 24.22
CA ALA A 93 -10.52 -2.45 25.46
C ALA A 93 -9.45 -3.04 26.41
N GLY A 94 -9.41 -2.59 27.67
CA GLY A 94 -8.44 -3.09 28.65
C GLY A 94 -7.06 -2.40 28.62
N LEU A 95 -6.89 -1.36 27.80
CA LEU A 95 -5.75 -0.44 27.89
C LEU A 95 -6.15 0.81 28.68
N GLU A 96 -5.30 1.24 29.62
CA GLU A 96 -5.59 2.37 30.53
C GLU A 96 -5.52 3.77 29.88
N LEU A 97 -5.06 3.88 28.63
CA LEU A 97 -4.69 5.17 28.05
C LEU A 97 -5.27 5.34 26.64
N ASP A 98 -6.30 6.17 26.55
CA ASP A 98 -6.97 6.57 25.31
C ASP A 98 -6.09 7.49 24.47
N ILE A 99 -6.24 7.42 23.15
CA ILE A 99 -5.68 8.42 22.24
C ILE A 99 -6.83 9.32 21.80
N GLU A 100 -6.78 10.60 22.18
CA GLU A 100 -7.71 11.60 21.68
C GLU A 100 -7.15 12.21 20.39
N LEU A 101 -7.89 12.05 19.30
CA LEU A 101 -7.64 12.67 18.01
C LEU A 101 -8.59 13.86 17.86
N SER A 102 -8.03 15.05 17.78
CA SER A 102 -8.76 16.30 17.63
C SER A 102 -7.98 17.29 16.75
N PRO A 103 -8.62 18.32 16.17
CA PRO A 103 -7.94 19.40 15.46
C PRO A 103 -6.82 20.02 16.31
N ALA A 104 -7.05 20.24 17.61
CA ALA A 104 -6.05 20.77 18.52
C ALA A 104 -4.86 19.82 18.70
N PHE A 105 -5.09 18.51 18.76
CA PHE A 105 -4.02 17.52 18.84
C PHE A 105 -3.20 17.47 17.54
N LEU A 106 -3.85 17.48 16.38
CA LEU A 106 -3.18 17.54 15.07
C LEU A 106 -2.40 18.84 14.89
N GLU A 107 -2.96 19.97 15.32
CA GLU A 107 -2.28 21.27 15.30
C GLU A 107 -1.06 21.26 16.21
N ARG A 108 -1.14 20.66 17.41
CA ARG A 108 0.01 20.50 18.30
C ARG A 108 1.11 19.65 17.66
N ILE A 109 0.77 18.50 17.05
CA ILE A 109 1.74 17.68 16.32
C ILE A 109 2.39 18.50 15.20
N SER A 110 1.58 19.21 14.41
CA SER A 110 2.06 20.04 13.30
C SER A 110 2.97 21.15 13.79
N ARG A 111 2.63 21.80 14.91
CA ARG A 111 3.43 22.87 15.53
C ARG A 111 4.77 22.35 16.02
N LEU A 112 4.79 21.25 16.78
CA LEU A 112 6.02 20.62 17.26
C LEU A 112 6.90 20.17 16.09
N ALA A 113 6.31 19.52 15.08
CA ALA A 113 7.03 19.11 13.88
C ALA A 113 7.58 20.32 13.10
N LYS A 114 6.82 21.41 12.98
CA LYS A 114 7.29 22.66 12.38
C LYS A 114 8.44 23.25 13.18
N THR A 115 8.28 23.45 14.48
CA THR A 115 9.34 23.97 15.36
C THR A 115 10.63 23.18 15.19
N ILE A 116 10.57 21.84 15.24
CA ILE A 116 11.76 20.98 15.04
C ILE A 116 12.30 21.08 13.60
N MET A 117 11.44 21.16 12.56
CA MET A 117 11.87 21.36 11.16
C MET A 117 12.49 22.73 10.89
N HIS A 118 12.27 23.70 11.77
CA HIS A 118 12.57 25.12 11.54
C HIS A 118 13.88 25.56 12.21
N ILE A 119 14.67 24.66 12.79
CA ILE A 119 15.93 25.01 13.45
C ILE A 119 17.06 25.11 12.42
N GLU A 120 17.02 26.15 11.60
CA GLU A 120 18.22 26.87 11.16
C GLU A 120 17.82 28.31 10.82
N ILE A 121 18.23 29.27 11.65
CA ILE A 121 18.10 30.70 11.35
C ILE A 121 19.47 31.18 10.87
N GLY A 122 19.49 31.81 9.71
CA GLY A 122 20.69 32.32 9.08
C GLY A 122 20.36 33.33 7.99
N THR A 123 21.35 34.13 7.63
CA THR A 123 21.28 35.10 6.56
C THR A 123 21.88 34.51 5.29
N ILE A 124 21.23 34.77 4.17
CA ILE A 124 21.70 34.38 2.84
C ILE A 124 22.45 35.56 2.23
N ASP A 125 23.69 35.33 1.80
CA ASP A 125 24.41 36.28 0.96
C ASP A 125 23.88 36.20 -0.49
N ASP A 126 22.83 36.99 -0.76
CA ASP A 126 22.15 37.03 -2.06
C ASP A 126 23.08 37.49 -3.20
N ASN A 127 24.09 38.32 -2.91
CA ASN A 127 25.06 38.78 -3.92
C ASN A 127 25.97 37.63 -4.37
N ARG A 128 26.46 36.83 -3.42
CA ARG A 128 27.24 35.63 -3.73
C ARG A 128 26.39 34.60 -4.47
N LEU A 129 25.18 34.34 -3.99
CA LEU A 129 24.27 33.40 -4.65
C LEU A 129 23.92 33.85 -6.08
N SER A 130 23.73 35.15 -6.31
CA SER A 130 23.48 35.74 -7.63
C SER A 130 24.63 35.48 -8.59
N ARG A 131 25.89 35.63 -8.14
CA ARG A 131 27.08 35.35 -8.97
C ARG A 131 27.20 33.88 -9.33
N PHE A 132 26.85 32.99 -8.41
CA PHE A 132 26.85 31.55 -8.66
C PHE A 132 25.80 31.13 -9.68
N LEU A 133 24.61 31.73 -9.66
CA LEU A 133 23.49 31.31 -10.52
C LEU A 133 23.48 32.02 -11.86
N GLY A 134 23.69 33.35 -11.88
CA GLY A 134 23.68 34.22 -13.06
C GLY A 134 22.49 33.97 -13.99
N VAL A 135 21.45 34.81 -13.96
CA VAL A 135 20.21 34.54 -14.71
C VAL A 135 19.82 35.69 -15.62
N ASP A 136 19.91 35.47 -16.94
CA ASP A 136 19.50 36.39 -18.02
C ASP A 136 18.69 35.61 -19.09
N GLY A 137 17.91 34.62 -18.64
CA GLY A 137 17.13 33.70 -19.46
C GLY A 137 17.63 32.27 -19.41
N ASP A 138 18.95 32.10 -19.38
CA ASP A 138 19.67 30.84 -19.10
C ASP A 138 20.50 31.00 -17.83
N PHE A 139 20.85 29.88 -17.18
CA PHE A 139 21.91 29.87 -16.19
C PHE A 139 23.24 30.17 -16.89
N TYR A 140 23.94 31.20 -16.45
CA TYR A 140 25.29 31.56 -16.91
C TYR A 140 26.29 31.73 -15.76
N GLY A 141 25.83 31.65 -14.51
CA GLY A 141 26.71 31.65 -13.35
C GLY A 141 27.73 30.53 -13.43
N SER A 142 28.95 30.84 -13.00
CA SER A 142 30.09 29.94 -13.14
C SER A 142 30.64 29.52 -11.79
N TRP A 143 31.09 28.26 -11.72
CA TRP A 143 31.81 27.71 -10.58
C TRP A 143 33.30 27.52 -10.92
N PRO A 144 34.25 27.87 -10.02
CA PRO A 144 34.04 28.60 -8.76
C PRO A 144 33.66 30.08 -8.99
N PRO A 145 32.96 30.73 -8.04
CA PRO A 145 32.45 32.09 -8.18
C PRO A 145 33.53 33.18 -8.08
N GLU A 146 34.74 32.84 -7.66
CA GLU A 146 35.89 33.75 -7.58
C GLU A 146 36.95 33.35 -8.62
N LYS A 147 37.30 34.27 -9.52
CA LYS A 147 38.35 34.09 -10.51
C LYS A 147 39.70 34.48 -9.92
N GLU A 148 40.42 33.51 -9.36
CA GLU A 148 41.86 33.71 -9.09
C GLU A 148 42.74 32.50 -9.44
N THR A 149 42.17 31.39 -9.90
CA THR A 149 42.95 30.25 -10.40
C THR A 149 42.52 29.90 -11.82
N GLN A 150 43.49 29.54 -12.66
CA GLN A 150 43.34 29.20 -14.09
C GLN A 150 42.46 27.95 -14.37
N VAL A 151 41.62 27.52 -13.43
CA VAL A 151 40.66 26.44 -13.64
C VAL A 151 39.56 26.96 -14.58
N ARG A 152 39.23 26.18 -15.61
CA ARG A 152 38.16 26.53 -16.55
C ARG A 152 36.86 26.69 -15.77
N SER A 153 36.39 27.92 -15.62
CA SER A 153 35.12 28.22 -14.97
C SER A 153 34.00 27.49 -15.72
N ARG A 154 33.31 26.55 -15.06
CA ARG A 154 32.21 25.75 -15.64
C ARG A 154 30.87 26.38 -15.31
N ASN A 155 29.91 26.25 -16.22
CA ASN A 155 28.54 26.67 -15.96
C ASN A 155 27.79 25.55 -15.23
N LEU A 156 28.13 25.36 -13.96
CA LEU A 156 27.69 24.23 -13.15
C LEU A 156 26.16 24.11 -13.10
N ALA A 157 25.45 25.23 -12.98
CA ALA A 157 23.99 25.25 -12.96
C ALA A 157 23.40 24.72 -14.28
N ARG A 158 23.96 25.09 -15.43
CA ARG A 158 23.52 24.55 -16.73
C ARG A 158 23.83 23.05 -16.87
N GLU A 159 25.02 22.62 -16.48
CA GLU A 159 25.41 21.21 -16.56
C GLU A 159 24.53 20.33 -15.66
N PHE A 160 24.29 20.80 -14.43
CA PHE A 160 23.38 20.18 -13.47
C PHE A 160 21.95 20.06 -14.03
N ALA A 161 21.42 21.11 -14.65
CA ALA A 161 20.07 21.10 -15.23
C ALA A 161 19.87 20.07 -16.35
N HIS A 162 20.93 19.70 -17.08
CA HIS A 162 20.87 18.72 -18.18
C HIS A 162 21.38 17.33 -17.79
N MET A 163 21.76 17.10 -16.53
CA MET A 163 22.48 15.90 -16.13
C MET A 163 21.67 14.61 -16.39
N THR A 164 20.35 14.62 -16.18
CA THR A 164 19.49 13.45 -16.50
C THR A 164 19.56 13.07 -17.97
N TRP A 165 19.44 14.06 -18.89
CA TRP A 165 19.58 13.81 -20.32
C TRP A 165 20.97 13.28 -20.69
N VAL A 166 22.04 13.82 -20.10
CA VAL A 166 23.41 13.36 -20.33
C VAL A 166 23.55 11.90 -19.92
N CYS A 167 23.03 11.52 -18.75
CA CYS A 167 23.09 10.15 -18.25
C CYS A 167 22.33 9.17 -19.17
N ASP A 168 21.10 9.52 -19.55
CA ASP A 168 20.28 8.71 -20.48
C ASP A 168 21.01 8.54 -21.83
N THR A 169 21.66 9.60 -22.33
CA THR A 169 22.39 9.59 -23.61
C THR A 169 23.65 8.72 -23.54
N LEU A 170 24.43 8.84 -22.47
CA LEU A 170 25.64 8.02 -22.27
C LEU A 170 25.28 6.54 -22.12
N GLN A 171 24.15 6.22 -21.49
CA GLN A 171 23.65 4.84 -21.37
C GLN A 171 23.21 4.25 -22.71
N ALA A 172 22.70 5.08 -23.63
CA ALA A 172 22.26 4.67 -24.95
C ALA A 172 23.41 4.51 -25.97
N ARG A 173 24.63 4.96 -25.64
CA ARG A 173 25.79 4.87 -26.54
C ARG A 173 26.35 3.46 -26.64
N GLY A 174 26.06 2.80 -27.75
CA GLY A 174 26.55 1.44 -28.03
C GLY A 174 28.08 1.35 -28.21
N ASP A 175 28.74 2.44 -28.59
CA ASP A 175 30.19 2.49 -28.77
C ASP A 175 30.98 2.46 -27.46
N LEU A 176 30.32 2.70 -26.32
CA LEU A 176 30.91 2.72 -24.98
C LEU A 176 30.62 1.44 -24.17
N THR A 177 30.14 0.37 -24.82
CA THR A 177 29.65 -0.84 -24.11
C THR A 177 30.67 -1.43 -23.13
N ARG A 178 31.98 -1.35 -23.41
CA ARG A 178 33.03 -1.90 -22.54
C ARG A 178 33.30 -1.01 -21.32
N GLU A 179 33.22 0.30 -21.50
CA GLU A 179 33.53 1.34 -20.52
C GLU A 179 32.28 1.78 -19.72
N LEU A 180 31.09 1.36 -20.16
CA LEU A 180 29.80 1.67 -19.57
C LEU A 180 29.72 1.40 -18.06
N PRO A 181 30.30 0.32 -17.50
CA PRO A 181 30.29 0.09 -16.05
C PRO A 181 31.05 1.18 -15.27
N ALA A 182 32.21 1.63 -15.78
CA ALA A 182 32.99 2.68 -15.14
C ALA A 182 32.27 4.04 -15.25
N ILE A 183 31.73 4.35 -16.43
CA ILE A 183 30.92 5.56 -16.66
C ILE A 183 29.68 5.57 -15.76
N ARG A 184 29.00 4.42 -15.61
CA ARG A 184 27.83 4.27 -14.74
C ARG A 184 28.17 4.55 -13.28
N SER A 185 29.26 3.99 -12.77
CA SER A 185 29.70 4.25 -11.39
C SER A 185 29.97 5.74 -11.16
N LYS A 186 30.52 6.45 -12.15
CA LYS A 186 30.74 7.90 -12.09
C LYS A 186 29.46 8.72 -12.20
N ILE A 187 28.50 8.28 -13.02
CA ILE A 187 27.15 8.87 -13.04
C ILE A 187 26.48 8.75 -11.67
N GLU A 188 26.56 7.58 -11.03
CA GLU A 188 25.99 7.35 -9.69
C GLU A 188 26.62 8.29 -8.65
N ALA A 189 27.94 8.46 -8.69
CA ALA A 189 28.66 9.40 -7.81
C ALA A 189 28.24 10.86 -8.06
N CYS A 190 28.15 11.30 -9.32
CA CYS A 190 27.63 12.63 -9.68
C CYS A 190 26.18 12.84 -9.20
N CYS A 191 25.32 11.84 -9.35
CA CYS A 191 23.93 11.89 -8.86
C CYS A 191 23.88 12.06 -7.33
N ALA A 192 24.71 11.33 -6.59
CA ALA A 192 24.81 11.49 -5.13
C ALA A 192 25.30 12.90 -4.72
N ALA A 193 26.30 13.44 -5.44
CA ALA A 193 26.79 14.80 -5.22
C ALA A 193 25.72 15.86 -5.55
N ALA A 194 24.96 15.64 -6.64
CA ALA A 194 23.83 16.47 -7.04
C ALA A 194 22.69 16.46 -6.01
N GLU A 195 22.34 15.29 -5.48
CA GLU A 195 21.34 15.16 -4.41
C GLU A 195 21.77 15.92 -3.15
N THR A 196 23.05 15.84 -2.78
CA THR A 196 23.62 16.59 -1.67
C THR A 196 23.53 18.10 -1.91
N PHE A 197 23.92 18.56 -3.10
CA PHE A 197 23.80 19.97 -3.49
C PHE A 197 22.34 20.46 -3.40
N VAL A 198 21.38 19.69 -3.92
CA VAL A 198 19.95 20.03 -3.88
C VAL A 198 19.43 20.08 -2.44
N ALA A 199 19.86 19.17 -1.57
CA ALA A 199 19.47 19.19 -0.18
C ALA A 199 19.90 20.50 0.50
N HIS A 200 21.14 20.94 0.29
CA HIS A 200 21.65 22.22 0.82
C HIS A 200 20.99 23.44 0.18
N ALA A 201 20.76 23.41 -1.13
CA ALA A 201 20.06 24.47 -1.83
C ALA A 201 18.61 24.64 -1.35
N LEU A 202 17.89 23.54 -1.14
CA LEU A 202 16.53 23.55 -0.56
C LEU A 202 16.51 24.06 0.87
N ARG A 203 17.59 23.82 1.64
CA ARG A 203 17.75 24.39 2.99
C ARG A 203 17.78 25.93 2.93
N LEU A 204 18.61 26.49 2.05
CA LEU A 204 18.69 27.93 1.80
C LEU A 204 17.35 28.52 1.36
N ILE A 205 16.66 27.87 0.42
CA ILE A 205 15.37 28.36 -0.08
C ILE A 205 14.33 28.45 1.05
N ARG A 206 14.27 27.43 1.92
CA ARG A 206 13.35 27.43 3.08
C ARG A 206 13.65 28.57 4.04
N ALA A 207 14.93 28.77 4.35
CA ALA A 207 15.36 29.85 5.22
C ALA A 207 14.94 31.23 4.69
N HIS A 208 15.13 31.47 3.39
CA HIS A 208 14.72 32.73 2.76
C HIS A 208 13.21 32.97 2.85
N VAL A 209 12.40 31.95 2.53
CA VAL A 209 10.94 32.03 2.61
C VAL A 209 10.48 32.34 4.03
N ARG A 210 11.18 31.82 5.05
CA ARG A 210 10.90 32.12 6.45
C ARG A 210 11.21 33.57 6.81
N MET A 211 12.38 34.11 6.41
CA MET A 211 12.68 35.54 6.59
C MET A 211 11.58 36.41 5.98
N LEU A 212 11.12 36.04 4.78
CA LEU A 212 10.01 36.71 4.10
C LEU A 212 8.65 36.55 4.80
N ASN A 213 8.49 35.70 5.81
CA ASN A 213 7.27 35.53 6.60
C ASN A 213 7.36 36.15 8.01
N GLU A 214 8.50 36.07 8.68
CA GLU A 214 8.68 36.62 10.05
C GLU A 214 8.68 38.15 10.07
N ASP A 215 9.24 38.80 9.06
CA ASP A 215 9.15 40.26 8.93
C ASP A 215 7.71 40.74 8.66
N ALA A 216 6.74 39.83 8.43
CA ALA A 216 5.34 40.19 8.18
C ALA A 216 4.54 40.31 9.49
N SER A 217 4.95 39.57 10.53
CA SER A 217 4.34 39.65 11.85
C SER A 217 4.95 40.76 12.71
N ALA A 218 6.20 41.16 12.45
CA ALA A 218 6.87 42.24 13.18
C ALA A 218 6.48 43.67 12.75
N ALA A 219 5.75 43.84 11.63
CA ALA A 219 5.47 45.15 11.03
C ALA A 219 4.09 45.73 11.38
N ILE A 220 3.80 45.98 12.67
CA ILE A 220 2.90 47.05 13.18
C ILE A 220 3.42 47.42 14.60
N PRO A 221 3.96 48.63 14.84
CA PRO A 221 3.18 49.87 14.76
C PRO A 221 3.84 51.02 13.98
N ALA A 222 3.00 51.73 13.25
CA ALA A 222 3.30 53.07 12.77
C ALA A 222 3.32 54.05 13.96
N ALA A 223 4.48 54.68 14.22
CA ALA A 223 4.64 56.13 14.26
C ALA A 223 5.98 56.55 14.91
N SER A 224 6.59 57.55 14.27
CA SER A 224 7.60 58.50 14.74
C SER A 224 8.96 57.93 15.18
N VAL A 225 10.01 58.23 14.43
CA VAL A 225 11.03 59.22 14.84
C VAL A 225 11.75 59.73 13.59
N SER A 226 11.77 61.05 13.45
CA SER A 226 12.56 61.82 12.51
C SER A 226 14.02 61.91 12.96
N GLY A 227 14.96 61.67 12.05
CA GLY A 227 16.24 62.37 12.00
C GLY A 227 17.49 61.55 12.28
N GLY A 228 18.47 61.68 11.38
CA GLY A 228 19.88 61.33 11.61
C GLY A 228 20.44 60.38 10.58
N ALA A 229 21.20 60.92 9.63
CA ALA A 229 21.84 60.19 8.53
C ALA A 229 22.97 59.27 9.04
N ASP A 230 22.81 57.95 8.86
CA ASP A 230 23.84 56.94 8.55
C ASP A 230 23.28 55.50 8.59
N SER A 231 22.15 55.24 7.92
CA SER A 231 21.50 53.91 7.88
C SER A 231 21.57 53.23 6.51
N THR A 232 22.69 53.35 5.79
CA THR A 232 22.67 53.13 4.32
C THR A 232 22.59 51.67 3.84
N ASP A 233 22.84 50.64 4.67
CA ASP A 233 22.83 49.23 4.19
C ASP A 233 21.78 48.34 4.88
N ALA A 234 21.51 48.52 6.18
CA ALA A 234 20.45 47.80 6.87
C ALA A 234 19.07 48.23 6.34
N ASP A 235 18.84 49.55 6.21
CA ASP A 235 17.58 50.05 5.65
C ASP A 235 17.42 49.68 4.17
N ARG A 236 18.53 49.59 3.41
CA ARG A 236 18.47 49.10 2.02
C ARG A 236 18.12 47.62 1.94
N SER A 237 18.65 46.77 2.83
CA SER A 237 18.29 45.35 2.87
C SER A 237 16.84 45.15 3.32
N SER A 238 16.39 45.85 4.36
CA SER A 238 15.00 45.81 4.82
C SER A 238 14.03 46.37 3.78
N GLN A 239 14.37 47.48 3.12
CA GLN A 239 13.59 48.05 2.02
C GLN A 239 13.59 47.11 0.81
N ARG A 240 14.72 46.48 0.47
CA ARG A 240 14.82 45.50 -0.62
C ARG A 240 13.99 44.25 -0.34
N LEU A 241 13.98 43.73 0.89
CA LEU A 241 13.12 42.62 1.30
C LEU A 241 11.63 43.02 1.32
N ALA A 242 11.31 44.25 1.72
CA ALA A 242 9.96 44.79 1.67
C ALA A 242 9.48 45.02 0.23
N ASP A 243 10.34 45.55 -0.64
CA ASP A 243 10.10 45.76 -2.06
C ASP A 243 10.02 44.42 -2.80
N GLU A 244 10.87 43.45 -2.46
CA GLU A 244 10.79 42.08 -2.97
C GLU A 244 9.51 41.41 -2.50
N ARG A 245 9.15 41.48 -1.21
CA ARG A 245 7.86 40.99 -0.71
C ARG A 245 6.70 41.67 -1.42
N LYS A 246 6.74 42.99 -1.59
CA LYS A 246 5.71 43.78 -2.28
C LYS A 246 5.62 43.38 -3.75
N LEU A 247 6.74 43.29 -4.46
CA LEU A 247 6.85 42.82 -5.84
C LEU A 247 6.34 41.38 -5.96
N LEU A 248 6.68 40.50 -5.00
CA LEU A 248 6.25 39.11 -4.94
C LEU A 248 4.75 39.00 -4.60
N ARG A 249 4.16 39.93 -3.84
CA ARG A 249 2.71 40.00 -3.58
C ARG A 249 1.94 40.61 -4.74
N GLU A 250 2.39 41.75 -5.28
CA GLU A 250 1.77 42.52 -6.36
C GLU A 250 1.82 41.78 -7.69
N ARG A 251 2.91 41.06 -7.97
CA ARG A 251 3.01 40.16 -9.13
C ARG A 251 2.42 38.78 -8.87
N GLY A 252 1.88 38.56 -7.68
CA GLY A 252 1.34 37.28 -7.26
C GLY A 252 2.38 36.16 -7.27
N LEU A 253 3.67 36.42 -7.13
CA LEU A 253 4.76 35.41 -7.08
C LEU A 253 4.84 34.67 -5.73
N LEU A 254 4.22 35.19 -4.66
CA LEU A 254 3.79 34.39 -3.50
C LEU A 254 2.57 33.48 -3.83
N ARG A 255 2.09 33.53 -5.08
CA ARG A 255 0.98 32.76 -5.69
C ARG A 255 1.24 32.32 -7.16
N GLY A 256 2.49 32.34 -7.68
CA GLY A 256 2.77 31.97 -9.09
C GLY A 256 3.70 32.88 -9.90
N ASN A 257 4.86 32.35 -10.37
CA ASN A 257 5.36 32.35 -11.78
C ASN A 257 6.90 32.40 -11.94
N LEU A 258 7.53 31.32 -12.40
CA LEU A 258 8.90 31.33 -12.95
C LEU A 258 8.89 30.83 -14.39
N ARG A 259 9.33 31.66 -15.34
CA ARG A 259 9.69 31.23 -16.71
C ARG A 259 11.18 31.49 -16.91
N PRO A 260 12.00 30.50 -17.30
CA PRO A 260 13.25 30.80 -17.98
C PRO A 260 12.89 31.49 -19.30
N ARG A 261 13.49 32.65 -19.56
CA ARG A 261 13.32 33.35 -20.84
C ARG A 261 14.10 32.55 -21.89
N LYS A 262 13.42 32.08 -22.95
CA LYS A 262 14.01 31.47 -24.17
C LYS A 262 15.42 30.89 -23.99
N MET A 263 15.55 29.69 -23.42
CA MET A 263 16.73 28.81 -23.68
C MET A 263 16.72 28.29 -25.14
N GLY A 264 16.46 29.16 -26.13
CA GLY A 264 16.27 28.77 -27.53
C GLY A 264 15.08 27.83 -27.81
N LEU A 265 14.05 27.80 -26.95
CA LEU A 265 12.95 26.85 -27.02
C LEU A 265 11.80 27.41 -27.89
N ALA A 266 11.37 26.66 -28.92
CA ALA A 266 10.22 27.01 -29.78
C ALA A 266 8.87 26.85 -29.05
N GLU A 267 7.87 27.64 -29.43
CA GLU A 267 6.60 27.87 -28.71
C GLU A 267 5.57 26.72 -28.79
N SER A 268 5.83 25.64 -29.52
CA SER A 268 4.76 24.69 -29.92
C SER A 268 4.59 23.42 -29.08
N ASP A 269 5.35 23.20 -28.00
CA ASP A 269 5.19 21.99 -27.17
C ASP A 269 4.43 22.28 -25.86
N GLU A 270 3.17 21.84 -25.80
CA GLU A 270 2.29 21.85 -24.62
C GLU A 270 2.78 20.96 -23.45
N ALA A 271 3.98 20.38 -23.54
CA ALA A 271 4.53 19.41 -22.60
C ALA A 271 5.45 20.02 -21.50
N TYR A 272 5.25 21.28 -21.11
CA TYR A 272 5.95 21.81 -19.94
C TYR A 272 5.25 21.39 -18.66
N THR A 273 5.76 20.31 -18.07
CA THR A 273 5.40 19.84 -16.72
C THR A 273 5.60 20.99 -15.74
N HIS A 274 4.50 21.52 -15.19
CA HIS A 274 4.54 22.53 -14.14
C HIS A 274 5.39 22.03 -12.96
N VAL A 275 6.56 22.64 -12.73
CA VAL A 275 7.34 22.38 -11.53
C VAL A 275 6.69 23.13 -10.37
N ARG A 276 5.81 22.40 -9.70
CA ARG A 276 5.11 22.78 -8.49
C ARG A 276 6.10 22.88 -7.32
N LEU A 277 6.25 24.06 -6.71
CA LEU A 277 7.12 24.26 -5.52
C LEU A 277 6.67 23.38 -4.33
N ASP A 278 5.39 23.00 -4.26
CA ASP A 278 4.81 21.99 -3.37
C ASP A 278 5.35 20.56 -3.61
N ARG A 279 5.95 20.27 -4.77
CA ARG A 279 6.73 19.03 -4.99
C ARG A 279 8.19 19.15 -4.55
N LEU A 280 8.73 20.37 -4.44
CA LEU A 280 10.06 20.60 -3.86
C LEU A 280 10.02 20.43 -2.34
N PHE A 281 8.89 20.78 -1.72
CA PHE A 281 8.57 20.64 -0.31
C PHE A 281 7.21 19.94 -0.16
N PRO A 282 7.13 18.60 -0.08
CA PRO A 282 5.85 17.93 0.11
C PRO A 282 5.17 18.50 1.37
N ALA A 283 4.09 19.26 1.17
CA ALA A 283 3.20 19.63 2.26
C ALA A 283 2.51 18.34 2.74
N PRO A 284 2.37 18.13 4.07
CA PRO A 284 1.97 16.85 4.59
C PRO A 284 0.64 16.35 4.01
N HIS A 285 -0.44 17.15 3.98
CA HIS A 285 -1.74 16.70 3.48
C HIS A 285 -2.62 17.87 3.04
N SER A 286 -2.92 18.00 1.75
CA SER A 286 -4.14 18.66 1.27
C SER A 286 -4.40 18.31 -0.19
N GLN A 287 -5.36 17.42 -0.45
CA GLN A 287 -6.08 17.46 -1.74
C GLN A 287 -7.21 18.51 -1.72
N ASP A 288 -7.62 19.03 -0.56
CA ASP A 288 -8.56 20.14 -0.46
C ASP A 288 -8.32 20.96 0.83
N SER A 289 -7.51 22.01 0.73
CA SER A 289 -7.70 23.28 1.44
C SER A 289 -6.76 24.30 0.79
N ALA A 290 -7.35 25.37 0.27
CA ALA A 290 -6.65 26.42 -0.44
C ALA A 290 -5.71 27.19 0.50
N LEU A 291 -4.42 26.87 0.45
CA LEU A 291 -3.31 27.76 0.80
C LEU A 291 -2.23 27.64 -0.30
N ASP A 292 -2.44 28.43 -1.34
CA ASP A 292 -1.52 28.97 -2.35
C ASP A 292 -0.40 28.07 -2.90
N CYS A 293 -0.74 27.33 -3.97
CA CYS A 293 0.19 26.67 -4.88
C CYS A 293 0.71 27.62 -5.97
N VAL A 294 1.95 27.40 -6.44
CA VAL A 294 2.56 28.06 -7.60
C VAL A 294 2.43 27.15 -8.83
N ALA A 295 1.65 27.57 -9.84
CA ALA A 295 1.58 26.97 -11.19
C ALA A 295 1.41 28.07 -12.27
N ILE A 296 1.97 27.86 -13.47
CA ILE A 296 2.25 28.89 -14.52
C ILE A 296 1.35 28.71 -15.76
N VAL A 297 0.59 29.74 -16.19
CA VAL A 297 0.00 29.90 -17.54
C VAL A 297 0.04 31.41 -17.89
N GLY A 298 0.36 31.81 -19.14
CA GLY A 298 0.85 33.17 -19.47
C GLY A 298 -0.03 34.08 -20.33
N SER A 299 0.46 35.31 -20.56
CA SER A 299 0.34 36.10 -21.82
C SER A 299 1.26 37.36 -21.85
N ASP A 300 1.96 37.54 -22.97
CA ASP A 300 2.32 38.75 -23.75
C ASP A 300 2.66 40.11 -23.10
N VAL A 301 3.56 40.19 -22.13
CA VAL A 301 4.23 41.47 -21.79
C VAL A 301 5.73 41.28 -21.52
N ALA A 302 6.56 41.83 -22.43
CA ALA A 302 7.89 42.49 -22.36
C ALA A 302 8.84 42.36 -21.11
N PRO A 303 10.14 42.76 -21.16
CA PRO A 303 11.28 41.84 -21.19
C PRO A 303 12.33 42.05 -20.06
N GLU A 304 11.95 42.21 -18.80
CA GLU A 304 12.91 42.38 -17.69
C GLU A 304 12.55 41.49 -16.50
N PHE A 305 13.22 40.34 -16.41
CA PHE A 305 13.02 39.37 -15.33
C PHE A 305 14.15 39.52 -14.30
N HIS A 306 13.91 40.28 -13.23
CA HIS A 306 14.77 40.32 -12.03
C HIS A 306 14.21 39.36 -10.99
N GLY A 307 14.45 38.06 -11.14
CA GLY A 307 14.19 37.09 -10.07
C GLY A 307 15.31 37.15 -9.03
N SER A 308 15.01 36.93 -7.75
CA SER A 308 16.06 36.81 -6.73
C SER A 308 16.89 35.56 -6.94
N ALA A 309 18.13 35.57 -6.42
CA ALA A 309 19.03 34.43 -6.57
C ALA A 309 18.45 33.17 -5.93
N VAL A 310 17.72 33.33 -4.82
CA VAL A 310 17.01 32.21 -4.17
C VAL A 310 15.92 31.64 -5.07
N GLY A 311 15.16 32.48 -5.78
CA GLY A 311 14.17 32.04 -6.76
C GLY A 311 14.80 31.25 -7.93
N ALA A 312 15.96 31.70 -8.42
CA ALA A 312 16.74 30.99 -9.42
C ALA A 312 17.27 29.63 -8.91
N LEU A 313 17.71 29.57 -7.65
CA LEU A 313 18.15 28.33 -7.00
C LEU A 313 17.00 27.33 -6.88
N ALA A 314 15.80 27.81 -6.55
CA ALA A 314 14.60 26.99 -6.47
C ALA A 314 14.20 26.42 -7.83
N CYS A 315 14.31 27.23 -8.89
CA CYS A 315 14.12 26.78 -10.27
C CYS A 315 15.08 25.64 -10.62
N LEU A 316 16.37 25.81 -10.31
CA LEU A 316 17.42 24.82 -10.58
C LEU A 316 17.13 23.48 -9.89
N CYS A 317 16.78 23.50 -8.59
CA CYS A 317 16.39 22.32 -7.84
C CYS A 317 15.13 21.64 -8.43
N GLY A 318 14.19 22.46 -8.87
CA GLY A 318 12.98 22.04 -9.54
C GLY A 318 13.23 21.27 -10.83
N LEU A 319 14.11 21.78 -11.69
CA LEU A 319 14.50 21.14 -12.95
C LEU A 319 15.17 19.78 -12.69
N TRP A 320 16.05 19.69 -11.70
CA TRP A 320 16.66 18.42 -11.31
C TRP A 320 15.63 17.38 -10.86
N LYS A 321 14.74 17.74 -9.92
CA LYS A 321 13.70 16.82 -9.43
C LYS A 321 12.71 16.40 -10.52
N ALA A 322 12.46 17.26 -11.51
CA ALA A 322 11.62 16.93 -12.65
C ALA A 322 12.32 16.03 -13.68
N GLY A 323 13.65 15.88 -13.59
CA GLY A 323 14.45 15.05 -14.48
C GLY A 323 14.40 15.55 -15.92
N VAL A 324 14.94 16.74 -16.20
CA VAL A 324 14.95 17.32 -17.56
C VAL A 324 15.61 16.36 -18.55
N ARG A 325 14.82 15.81 -19.47
CA ARG A 325 15.28 14.89 -20.53
C ARG A 325 15.51 15.57 -21.88
N ARG A 326 15.48 16.90 -21.92
CA ARG A 326 15.68 17.62 -23.17
C ARG A 326 17.17 17.74 -23.46
N ALA A 327 17.52 17.41 -24.70
CA ALA A 327 18.83 17.65 -25.25
C ALA A 327 19.25 19.12 -25.13
N PRO A 328 20.48 19.41 -24.70
CA PRO A 328 21.04 20.75 -24.81
C PRO A 328 21.27 21.11 -26.29
N ASP A 329 21.59 22.38 -26.57
CA ASP A 329 21.95 22.82 -27.92
C ASP A 329 23.04 21.91 -28.52
N VAL A 330 22.90 21.55 -29.79
CA VAL A 330 23.84 20.67 -30.51
C VAL A 330 25.26 21.24 -30.57
N ASN A 331 25.42 22.55 -30.40
CA ASN A 331 26.71 23.24 -30.30
C ASN A 331 27.17 23.42 -28.85
N SER A 332 26.40 22.97 -27.86
CA SER A 332 26.81 23.05 -26.46
C SER A 332 27.94 22.05 -26.17
N PRO A 333 28.87 22.40 -25.26
CA PRO A 333 29.88 21.46 -24.78
C PRO A 333 29.29 20.16 -24.23
N LEU A 334 28.13 20.24 -23.57
CA LEU A 334 27.42 19.07 -23.03
C LEU A 334 26.96 18.10 -24.10
N TRP A 335 26.42 18.61 -25.22
CA TRP A 335 26.03 17.78 -26.35
C TRP A 335 27.25 17.08 -26.95
N MET A 336 28.35 17.82 -27.16
CA MET A 336 29.60 17.28 -27.70
C MET A 336 30.18 16.19 -26.79
N ILE A 337 30.21 16.42 -25.49
CA ILE A 337 30.71 15.45 -24.50
C ILE A 337 29.85 14.19 -24.49
N ALA A 338 28.53 14.34 -24.43
CA ALA A 338 27.63 13.19 -24.38
C ALA A 338 27.67 12.37 -25.69
N THR A 339 27.85 13.00 -26.86
CA THR A 339 27.64 12.33 -28.16
C THR A 339 28.90 12.02 -28.97
N ARG A 340 30.03 12.70 -28.73
CA ARG A 340 31.21 12.64 -29.60
C ARG A 340 32.54 12.37 -28.88
N GLU A 341 32.60 12.60 -27.58
CA GLU A 341 33.84 12.41 -26.83
C GLU A 341 34.12 10.94 -26.51
N SER A 342 35.40 10.65 -26.22
CA SER A 342 35.88 9.34 -25.81
C SER A 342 35.44 9.00 -24.38
N ALA A 343 35.45 7.70 -24.03
CA ALA A 343 35.14 7.24 -22.68
C ALA A 343 36.00 7.92 -21.60
N GLU A 344 37.31 8.09 -21.86
CA GLU A 344 38.25 8.73 -20.94
C GLU A 344 37.91 10.21 -20.72
N ALA A 345 37.57 10.93 -21.79
CA ALA A 345 37.14 12.32 -21.70
C ALA A 345 35.81 12.46 -20.93
N ILE A 346 34.87 11.53 -21.13
CA ILE A 346 33.59 11.48 -20.39
C ILE A 346 33.83 11.24 -18.90
N VAL A 347 34.66 10.26 -18.54
CA VAL A 347 34.99 9.95 -17.14
C VAL A 347 35.66 11.15 -16.47
N SER A 348 36.65 11.75 -17.12
CA SER A 348 37.33 12.96 -16.63
C SER A 348 36.36 14.13 -16.42
N TRP A 349 35.42 14.33 -17.35
CA TRP A 349 34.40 15.36 -17.23
C TRP A 349 33.42 15.11 -16.07
N LEU A 350 33.03 13.84 -15.84
CA LEU A 350 32.19 13.42 -14.71
C LEU A 350 32.91 13.62 -13.37
N ASP A 351 34.19 13.27 -13.27
CA ASP A 351 34.99 13.48 -12.05
C ASP A 351 35.06 14.96 -11.67
N GLU A 352 35.29 15.83 -12.66
CA GLU A 352 35.31 17.27 -12.44
C GLU A 352 33.91 17.82 -12.09
N LEU A 353 32.84 17.23 -12.62
CA LEU A 353 31.46 17.59 -12.27
C LEU A 353 31.13 17.18 -10.83
N GLU A 354 31.44 15.94 -10.43
CA GLU A 354 31.28 15.42 -9.07
C GLU A 354 31.99 16.34 -8.07
N TYR A 355 33.26 16.64 -8.33
CA TYR A 355 34.06 17.56 -7.51
C TYR A 355 33.42 18.95 -7.42
N SER A 356 32.98 19.51 -8.56
CA SER A 356 32.37 20.84 -8.60
C SER A 356 31.05 20.89 -7.84
N LEU A 357 30.22 19.85 -7.91
CA LEU A 357 28.98 19.75 -7.14
C LEU A 357 29.25 19.65 -5.64
N GLY A 358 30.23 18.83 -5.23
CA GLY A 358 30.66 18.73 -3.85
C GLY A 358 31.16 20.07 -3.29
N ALA A 359 32.05 20.74 -4.04
CA ALA A 359 32.60 22.04 -3.65
C ALA A 359 31.54 23.15 -3.62
N ALA A 360 30.63 23.18 -4.61
CA ALA A 360 29.51 24.14 -4.62
C ALA A 360 28.55 23.92 -3.46
N SER A 361 28.29 22.65 -3.12
CA SER A 361 27.45 22.25 -1.99
C SER A 361 28.04 22.70 -0.64
N GLU A 362 29.35 22.52 -0.46
CA GLU A 362 30.07 23.02 0.72
C GLU A 362 30.07 24.56 0.77
N TRP A 363 30.24 25.21 -0.38
CA TRP A 363 30.24 26.67 -0.45
C TRP A 363 28.87 27.28 -0.18
N LEU A 364 27.78 26.67 -0.65
CA LEU A 364 26.42 27.10 -0.33
C LEU A 364 26.20 27.11 1.19
N THR A 365 26.72 26.12 1.89
CA THR A 365 26.53 25.97 3.35
C THR A 365 27.51 26.80 4.18
N ARG A 366 28.74 27.02 3.70
CA ARG A 366 29.78 27.77 4.46
C ARG A 366 29.84 29.25 4.14
N VAL A 367 29.51 29.65 2.92
CA VAL A 367 29.85 30.96 2.36
C VAL A 367 28.61 31.76 1.99
N VAL A 368 27.58 31.11 1.44
CA VAL A 368 26.29 31.74 1.14
C VAL A 368 25.38 31.76 2.36
N TRP A 369 25.39 30.69 3.16
CA TRP A 369 24.67 30.63 4.41
C TRP A 369 25.54 31.09 5.58
N THR A 370 25.07 32.09 6.32
CA THR A 370 25.64 32.43 7.63
C THR A 370 24.60 32.15 8.70
N PRO A 371 24.78 31.12 9.55
CA PRO A 371 23.88 30.90 10.68
C PRO A 371 23.90 32.13 11.60
N THR A 372 22.75 32.76 11.83
CA THR A 372 22.62 33.99 12.65
C THR A 372 22.12 33.73 14.07
N GLY A 373 21.78 32.48 14.39
CA GLY A 373 21.54 32.02 15.76
C GLY A 373 21.17 30.55 15.78
N SER A 374 21.72 29.80 16.75
CA SER A 374 21.06 28.57 17.16
C SER A 374 19.81 28.99 17.94
N GLU A 375 18.68 28.30 17.75
CA GLU A 375 17.73 28.25 18.87
C GLU A 375 18.49 27.74 20.11
N ASP A 376 18.00 28.09 21.29
CA ASP A 376 18.51 27.51 22.53
C ASP A 376 18.48 25.99 22.40
N ARG A 377 19.65 25.35 22.48
CA ARG A 377 19.80 23.89 22.38
C ARG A 377 18.87 23.19 23.36
N GLU A 378 18.62 23.81 24.52
CA GLU A 378 17.66 23.33 25.52
C GLU A 378 16.24 23.32 24.96
N GLY A 379 15.81 24.38 24.27
CA GLY A 379 14.51 24.45 23.59
C GLY A 379 14.31 23.36 22.54
N ILE A 380 15.34 23.02 21.77
CA ILE A 380 15.29 21.92 20.78
C ILE A 380 15.08 20.57 21.48
N VAL A 381 15.83 20.33 22.55
CA VAL A 381 15.69 19.11 23.36
C VAL A 381 14.27 19.04 23.92
N GLU A 382 13.75 20.13 24.47
CA GLU A 382 12.42 20.19 25.06
C GLU A 382 11.32 19.91 24.03
N VAL A 383 11.38 20.52 22.86
CA VAL A 383 10.38 20.31 21.79
C VAL A 383 10.47 18.89 21.24
N LEU A 384 11.68 18.35 21.05
CA LEU A 384 11.87 16.97 20.58
C LEU A 384 11.41 15.95 21.64
N ASP A 385 11.71 16.18 22.92
CA ASP A 385 11.24 15.35 24.03
C ASP A 385 9.71 15.42 24.14
N GLU A 386 9.11 16.60 24.04
CA GLU A 386 7.65 16.76 24.00
C GLU A 386 7.05 15.99 22.83
N TYR A 387 7.62 16.14 21.63
CA TYR A 387 7.19 15.43 20.43
C TYR A 387 7.25 13.91 20.61
N LEU A 388 8.35 13.38 21.14
CA LEU A 388 8.54 11.94 21.39
C LEU A 388 7.71 11.40 22.56
N ARG A 389 7.26 12.28 23.47
CA ARG A 389 6.34 11.94 24.57
C ARG A 389 4.88 11.95 24.17
N LEU A 390 4.54 12.43 22.97
CA LEU A 390 3.17 12.35 22.47
C LEU A 390 2.64 10.91 22.60
N PRO A 391 1.38 10.73 23.02
CA PRO A 391 0.80 9.41 23.29
C PRO A 391 0.81 8.48 22.07
N LEU A 392 0.90 9.05 20.86
CA LEU A 392 0.92 8.33 19.60
C LEU A 392 2.10 7.36 19.47
N TRP A 393 3.27 7.67 20.04
CA TRP A 393 4.46 6.80 19.93
C TRP A 393 4.32 5.52 20.72
N ARG A 394 3.76 5.61 21.93
CA ARG A 394 3.53 4.47 22.81
C ARG A 394 2.48 3.51 22.26
N ARG A 395 1.61 4.01 21.37
CA ARG A 395 0.48 3.29 20.77
C ARG A 395 0.59 3.18 19.24
N ARG A 396 1.80 3.27 18.69
CA ARG A 396 2.01 3.28 17.23
C ARG A 396 1.44 2.05 16.52
N TRP A 397 1.49 0.88 17.17
CA TRP A 397 0.97 -0.38 16.60
C TRP A 397 -0.55 -0.32 16.46
N LEU A 398 -1.23 0.24 17.48
CA LEU A 398 -2.67 0.44 17.46
C LEU A 398 -3.06 1.45 16.38
N LEU A 399 -2.33 2.57 16.29
CA LEU A 399 -2.55 3.55 15.22
C LEU A 399 -2.37 2.94 13.83
N TYR A 400 -1.37 2.05 13.67
CA TYR A 400 -1.18 1.34 12.40
C TYR A 400 -2.38 0.44 12.07
N GLU A 401 -2.85 -0.36 13.03
CA GLU A 401 -4.01 -1.22 12.83
C GLU A 401 -5.31 -0.44 12.60
N VAL A 402 -5.54 0.63 13.35
CA VAL A 402 -6.66 1.58 13.14
C VAL A 402 -6.60 2.16 11.73
N TRP A 403 -5.40 2.57 11.29
CA TRP A 403 -5.20 3.09 9.95
C TRP A 403 -5.47 2.03 8.88
N LEU A 404 -5.12 0.76 9.10
CA LEU A 404 -5.46 -0.31 8.16
C LEU A 404 -6.97 -0.48 8.02
N ILE A 405 -7.73 -0.45 9.11
CA ILE A 405 -9.20 -0.48 9.08
C ILE A 405 -9.72 0.67 8.20
N VAL A 406 -9.24 1.88 8.47
CA VAL A 406 -9.61 3.09 7.74
C VAL A 406 -9.25 3.00 6.26
N ALA A 407 -8.02 2.60 5.92
CA ALA A 407 -7.56 2.47 4.54
C ALA A 407 -8.38 1.43 3.76
N THR A 408 -8.73 0.32 4.41
CA THR A 408 -9.62 -0.71 3.83
C THR A 408 -11.04 -0.16 3.59
N MET A 409 -11.59 0.61 4.54
CA MET A 409 -12.89 1.26 4.38
C MET A 409 -12.87 2.29 3.25
N THR A 410 -11.86 3.16 3.18
CA THR A 410 -11.70 4.15 2.11
C THR A 410 -11.58 3.47 0.74
N ALA A 411 -10.88 2.33 0.66
CA ALA A 411 -10.84 1.54 -0.57
C ALA A 411 -12.23 1.01 -0.97
N ALA A 412 -13.01 0.53 0.00
CA ALA A 412 -14.40 0.10 -0.24
C ALA A 412 -15.31 1.28 -0.65
N GLU A 413 -15.13 2.47 -0.08
CA GLU A 413 -15.90 3.67 -0.45
C GLU A 413 -15.67 4.10 -1.89
N ARG A 414 -14.40 4.03 -2.36
CA ARG A 414 -14.07 4.24 -3.77
C ARG A 414 -14.77 3.25 -4.70
N ALA A 415 -15.11 2.06 -4.20
CA ALA A 415 -15.89 1.05 -4.90
C ALA A 415 -17.42 1.24 -4.76
N GLY A 416 -17.89 2.36 -4.20
CA GLY A 416 -19.31 2.72 -4.10
C GLY A 416 -20.02 2.23 -2.85
N TRP A 417 -19.26 1.82 -1.82
CA TRP A 417 -19.81 1.50 -0.51
C TRP A 417 -19.91 2.74 0.37
N LYS A 418 -20.87 2.74 1.28
CA LYS A 418 -21.01 3.74 2.35
C LYS A 418 -20.61 3.08 3.67
N CYS A 419 -19.65 3.66 4.38
CA CYS A 419 -19.21 3.16 5.66
C CYS A 419 -19.90 3.87 6.83
N GLU A 420 -20.22 3.12 7.88
CA GLU A 420 -20.80 3.61 9.13
C GLU A 420 -20.03 2.99 10.29
N LEU A 421 -19.47 3.83 11.17
CA LEU A 421 -18.70 3.38 12.33
C LEU A 421 -19.61 2.81 13.43
N ALA A 422 -19.17 1.74 14.08
CA ALA A 422 -19.81 1.24 15.29
C ALA A 422 -19.37 2.07 16.50
N LEU A 423 -19.91 3.29 16.63
CA LEU A 423 -19.61 4.19 17.75
C LEU A 423 -20.43 3.84 18.99
N SER A 424 -19.79 3.83 20.15
CA SER A 424 -20.50 3.72 21.43
C SER A 424 -20.93 5.10 21.89
N ARG A 425 -22.22 5.45 21.71
CA ARG A 425 -22.79 6.66 22.34
C ARG A 425 -23.04 6.38 23.82
N ARG A 426 -22.07 6.64 24.69
CA ARG A 426 -22.35 6.77 26.13
C ARG A 426 -23.03 8.12 26.37
N VAL A 427 -23.88 8.16 27.40
CA VAL A 427 -24.99 9.11 27.63
C VAL A 427 -24.55 10.55 27.97
N ASP A 428 -23.28 10.90 27.84
CA ASP A 428 -22.79 12.27 27.98
C ASP A 428 -21.65 12.52 26.97
N SER A 429 -21.67 13.70 26.34
CA SER A 429 -20.59 14.36 25.55
C SER A 429 -20.63 14.30 24.02
N ALA A 430 -20.28 15.44 23.42
CA ALA A 430 -20.08 15.71 21.99
C ALA A 430 -18.83 15.02 21.40
N ILE A 431 -18.37 13.92 22.01
CA ILE A 431 -17.15 13.21 21.64
C ILE A 431 -17.54 11.79 21.22
N GLY A 432 -17.24 11.44 19.96
CA GLY A 432 -17.40 10.09 19.45
C GLY A 432 -16.31 9.18 20.04
N ILE A 433 -16.69 8.15 20.79
CA ILE A 433 -15.76 7.11 21.24
C ILE A 433 -15.85 5.93 20.27
N TRP A 434 -14.74 5.66 19.57
CA TRP A 434 -14.60 4.46 18.77
C TRP A 434 -13.85 3.41 19.59
N THR A 435 -14.61 2.48 20.14
CA THR A 435 -14.06 1.40 20.99
C THR A 435 -13.72 0.21 20.12
N LEU A 436 -12.42 -0.08 19.98
CA LEU A 436 -11.94 -1.29 19.33
C LEU A 436 -11.82 -2.41 20.36
N PRO A 437 -12.37 -3.61 20.07
CA PRO A 437 -12.21 -4.76 20.96
C PRO A 437 -10.75 -5.17 21.05
N VAL A 438 -10.31 -5.63 22.22
CA VAL A 438 -9.01 -6.30 22.38
C VAL A 438 -9.26 -7.78 22.55
N GLY A 439 -8.73 -8.57 21.63
CA GLY A 439 -9.03 -10.00 21.52
C GLY A 439 -10.28 -10.27 20.68
N PRO A 440 -10.93 -11.44 20.85
CA PRO A 440 -11.97 -11.91 19.94
C PRO A 440 -13.17 -10.96 19.94
N ALA A 441 -13.31 -10.18 18.86
CA ALA A 441 -14.41 -9.25 18.70
C ALA A 441 -15.74 -10.01 18.66
N LYS A 442 -16.70 -9.57 19.49
CA LYS A 442 -18.09 -10.08 19.48
C LYS A 442 -19.02 -9.27 18.57
N THR A 443 -18.60 -8.06 18.22
CA THR A 443 -19.36 -7.12 17.38
C THR A 443 -18.41 -6.50 16.36
N PRO A 444 -18.90 -6.20 15.14
CA PRO A 444 -18.11 -5.48 14.15
C PRO A 444 -17.77 -4.05 14.62
N CYS A 445 -16.64 -3.51 14.17
CA CYS A 445 -16.20 -2.15 14.48
C CYS A 445 -16.74 -1.11 13.49
N ALA A 446 -17.23 -1.55 12.34
CA ALA A 446 -17.90 -0.75 11.33
C ALA A 446 -18.85 -1.61 10.47
N PHE A 447 -19.76 -0.94 9.78
CA PHE A 447 -20.70 -1.52 8.84
C PHE A 447 -20.54 -0.83 7.50
N MET A 448 -20.72 -1.58 6.41
CA MET A 448 -20.73 -1.02 5.06
C MET A 448 -22.01 -1.40 4.36
N THR A 449 -22.59 -0.43 3.67
CA THR A 449 -23.81 -0.60 2.87
C THR A 449 -23.57 -0.13 1.45
N LEU A 450 -24.12 -0.83 0.46
CA LEU A 450 -24.00 -0.39 -0.92
C LEU A 450 -24.87 0.87 -1.12
N ALA A 451 -24.28 1.97 -1.59
CA ALA A 451 -24.96 3.28 -1.65
C ALA A 451 -26.21 3.30 -2.56
N LYS A 452 -26.33 2.36 -3.51
CA LYS A 452 -27.46 2.27 -4.46
C LYS A 452 -28.38 1.08 -4.15
N GLY A 453 -29.42 1.29 -3.32
CA GLY A 453 -30.69 0.55 -3.32
C GLY A 453 -30.70 -0.95 -3.03
N ALA A 454 -29.54 -1.60 -2.92
CA ALA A 454 -29.39 -3.05 -2.84
C ALA A 454 -29.57 -3.61 -1.41
N GLY A 455 -29.41 -2.81 -0.36
CA GLY A 455 -29.47 -3.30 1.02
C GLY A 455 -28.37 -4.33 1.37
N ALA A 456 -27.37 -4.52 0.50
CA ALA A 456 -26.21 -5.37 0.77
C ALA A 456 -25.45 -4.80 1.96
N LYS A 457 -25.16 -5.65 2.94
CA LYS A 457 -24.41 -5.28 4.15
C LYS A 457 -23.14 -6.10 4.24
N VAL A 458 -22.06 -5.45 4.64
CA VAL A 458 -20.79 -6.07 5.01
C VAL A 458 -20.42 -5.56 6.40
N HIS A 459 -19.98 -6.47 7.25
CA HIS A 459 -19.43 -6.18 8.56
C HIS A 459 -17.91 -6.00 8.45
N VAL A 460 -17.39 -4.94 9.07
CA VAL A 460 -15.96 -4.71 9.24
C VAL A 460 -15.58 -5.19 10.63
N TRP A 461 -14.70 -6.18 10.70
CA TRP A 461 -14.22 -6.77 11.93
C TRP A 461 -12.77 -6.37 12.18
N TYR A 462 -12.47 -5.95 13.40
CA TYR A 462 -11.12 -5.83 13.93
C TYR A 462 -10.86 -6.95 14.92
N GLN A 463 -9.84 -7.78 14.70
CA GLN A 463 -9.54 -8.95 15.54
C GLN A 463 -10.76 -9.88 15.78
N GLY A 464 -11.56 -10.10 14.73
CA GLY A 464 -12.68 -11.05 14.77
C GLY A 464 -12.16 -12.48 14.86
N ARG A 465 -12.56 -13.25 15.87
CA ARG A 465 -12.10 -14.64 16.04
C ARG A 465 -13.06 -15.62 15.39
N TRP A 466 -12.51 -16.46 14.51
CA TRP A 466 -13.25 -17.46 13.77
C TRP A 466 -12.59 -18.81 13.92
N ARG A 467 -13.39 -19.86 14.08
CA ARG A 467 -12.93 -21.23 13.90
C ARG A 467 -13.51 -21.73 12.58
N ARG A 468 -12.67 -21.84 11.55
CA ARG A 468 -13.05 -22.36 10.24
C ARG A 468 -12.05 -23.43 9.82
N SER A 469 -12.55 -24.53 9.27
CA SER A 469 -11.73 -25.68 8.87
C SER A 469 -10.81 -26.19 10.00
N GLY A 470 -11.31 -26.19 11.24
CA GLY A 470 -10.55 -26.58 12.43
C GLY A 470 -9.50 -25.57 12.92
N VAL A 471 -9.20 -24.53 12.15
CA VAL A 471 -8.16 -23.52 12.45
C VAL A 471 -8.78 -22.31 13.14
N ASP A 472 -8.16 -21.90 14.24
CA ASP A 472 -8.46 -20.65 14.92
C ASP A 472 -7.74 -19.48 14.23
N MET A 473 -8.52 -18.49 13.83
CA MET A 473 -8.08 -17.31 13.09
C MET A 473 -8.56 -16.04 13.76
N MET A 474 -7.70 -15.01 13.75
CA MET A 474 -8.04 -13.69 14.25
C MET A 474 -7.31 -12.65 13.39
N PRO A 475 -7.75 -12.44 12.13
CA PRO A 475 -7.12 -11.45 11.28
C PRO A 475 -7.28 -10.05 11.88
N ASP A 476 -6.31 -9.18 11.62
CA ASP A 476 -6.36 -7.80 12.12
C ASP A 476 -7.58 -7.06 11.57
N VAL A 477 -7.85 -7.17 10.26
CA VAL A 477 -9.07 -6.64 9.63
C VAL A 477 -9.74 -7.71 8.75
N ALA A 478 -11.06 -7.85 8.85
CA ALA A 478 -11.85 -8.67 7.93
C ALA A 478 -13.13 -7.94 7.47
N LEU A 479 -13.43 -8.05 6.18
CA LEU A 479 -14.71 -7.62 5.59
C LEU A 479 -15.57 -8.85 5.34
N THR A 480 -16.64 -9.00 6.10
CA THR A 480 -17.44 -10.23 6.15
C THR A 480 -18.90 -9.98 5.78
N THR A 481 -19.51 -10.82 4.95
CA THR A 481 -20.93 -10.72 4.61
C THR A 481 -21.82 -10.97 5.85
N VAL A 482 -23.00 -10.35 5.87
CA VAL A 482 -23.99 -10.54 6.96
C VAL A 482 -24.83 -11.81 6.78
N GLN A 483 -24.79 -12.42 5.59
CA GLN A 483 -25.50 -13.66 5.28
C GLN A 483 -24.98 -14.81 6.15
N THR A 484 -25.85 -15.78 6.45
CA THR A 484 -25.47 -16.99 7.18
C THR A 484 -25.24 -18.14 6.20
N PRO A 485 -24.08 -18.83 6.28
CA PRO A 485 -22.94 -18.53 7.13
C PRO A 485 -22.15 -17.31 6.63
N PRO A 486 -21.53 -16.54 7.54
CA PRO A 486 -20.72 -15.38 7.19
C PRO A 486 -19.54 -15.79 6.32
N ARG A 487 -19.28 -15.02 5.25
CA ARG A 487 -18.15 -15.21 4.34
C ARG A 487 -17.23 -14.01 4.40
N ASP A 488 -15.94 -14.24 4.57
CA ASP A 488 -14.95 -13.18 4.44
C ASP A 488 -14.72 -12.89 2.96
N LEU A 489 -14.80 -11.62 2.58
CA LEU A 489 -14.50 -11.15 1.22
C LEU A 489 -13.07 -10.65 1.15
N VAL A 490 -12.66 -9.91 2.18
CA VAL A 490 -11.32 -9.32 2.29
C VAL A 490 -10.77 -9.64 3.68
N ILE A 491 -9.51 -10.07 3.73
CA ILE A 491 -8.69 -10.08 4.93
C ILE A 491 -7.52 -9.12 4.72
N VAL A 492 -7.26 -8.26 5.70
CA VAL A 492 -6.03 -7.47 5.76
C VAL A 492 -5.34 -7.78 7.08
N GLU A 493 -4.20 -8.44 6.99
CA GLU A 493 -3.37 -8.81 8.13
C GLU A 493 -2.18 -7.85 8.21
N GLY A 494 -2.15 -7.04 9.27
CA GLY A 494 -1.14 -6.04 9.53
C GLY A 494 0.00 -6.59 10.37
N LYS A 495 1.24 -6.27 10.00
CA LYS A 495 2.40 -6.55 10.84
C LYS A 495 3.20 -5.28 11.06
N ASP A 496 3.66 -5.08 12.28
CA ASP A 496 4.71 -4.10 12.63
C ASP A 496 5.99 -4.89 12.96
N ARG A 497 6.49 -5.67 12.00
CA ARG A 497 7.68 -6.50 12.19
C ARG A 497 8.84 -6.00 11.35
N TYR A 498 9.96 -5.77 12.02
CA TYR A 498 11.24 -5.60 11.35
C TYR A 498 11.63 -6.92 10.69
N ARG A 499 11.83 -6.90 9.36
CA ARG A 499 12.32 -8.05 8.58
C ARG A 499 11.49 -9.33 8.75
N MET A 500 10.17 -9.24 8.59
CA MET A 500 9.35 -10.45 8.48
C MET A 500 9.82 -11.26 7.26
N PRO A 501 10.30 -12.52 7.43
CA PRO A 501 10.78 -13.31 6.30
C PRO A 501 9.63 -13.69 5.38
N ILE A 502 9.89 -13.70 4.07
CA ILE A 502 8.86 -14.05 3.08
C ILE A 502 8.52 -15.54 3.19
N ARG A 503 9.55 -16.39 3.18
CA ARG A 503 9.45 -17.85 3.29
C ARG A 503 10.17 -18.29 4.56
N SER A 504 9.43 -18.83 5.52
CA SER A 504 9.96 -19.41 6.77
C SER A 504 8.96 -20.42 7.27
N MET A 505 9.36 -21.69 7.46
CA MET A 505 8.52 -22.88 7.69
C MET A 505 7.43 -22.79 8.79
N ARG A 506 7.39 -21.73 9.60
CA ARG A 506 6.44 -21.59 10.72
C ARG A 506 5.89 -20.18 10.95
N CYS A 507 6.44 -19.16 10.29
CA CYS A 507 6.13 -17.77 10.63
C CYS A 507 6.47 -16.76 9.51
N GLY A 508 6.62 -17.24 8.27
CA GLY A 508 6.83 -16.38 7.12
C GLY A 508 5.56 -15.62 6.72
N ALA A 509 5.73 -14.53 5.99
CA ALA A 509 4.65 -13.76 5.40
C ALA A 509 3.72 -14.65 4.56
N MET A 510 4.31 -15.48 3.69
CA MET A 510 3.53 -16.40 2.84
C MET A 510 2.70 -17.40 3.66
N ASP A 511 3.28 -18.00 4.69
CA ASP A 511 2.58 -18.98 5.52
C ASP A 511 1.37 -18.37 6.23
N VAL A 512 1.52 -17.16 6.76
CA VAL A 512 0.42 -16.42 7.39
C VAL A 512 -0.67 -16.08 6.35
N GLY A 513 -0.26 -15.59 5.18
CA GLY A 513 -1.18 -15.27 4.09
C GLY A 513 -1.96 -16.48 3.59
N VAL A 514 -1.27 -17.60 3.34
CA VAL A 514 -1.88 -18.87 2.90
C VAL A 514 -2.80 -19.44 3.98
N LYS A 515 -2.39 -19.37 5.25
CA LYS A 515 -3.23 -19.81 6.37
C LYS A 515 -4.57 -19.07 6.37
N TYR A 516 -4.55 -17.74 6.32
CA TYR A 516 -5.78 -16.95 6.32
C TYR A 516 -6.59 -17.16 5.05
N SER A 517 -5.94 -17.11 3.89
CA SER A 517 -6.56 -17.34 2.59
C SER A 517 -7.33 -18.67 2.55
N ASN A 518 -6.70 -19.77 2.95
CA ASN A 518 -7.31 -21.11 2.90
C ASN A 518 -8.38 -21.32 3.98
N ALA A 519 -8.14 -20.90 5.22
CA ALA A 519 -9.09 -21.16 6.30
C ALA A 519 -10.31 -20.22 6.26
N SER A 520 -10.17 -19.02 5.69
CA SER A 520 -11.30 -18.07 5.56
C SER A 520 -12.07 -18.20 4.24
N ASN A 521 -11.44 -18.72 3.18
CA ASN A 521 -11.91 -18.60 1.80
C ASN A 521 -12.17 -17.14 1.38
N ALA A 522 -11.36 -16.21 1.90
CA ALA A 522 -11.40 -14.80 1.52
C ALA A 522 -11.02 -14.64 0.05
N THR A 523 -11.82 -13.87 -0.69
CA THR A 523 -11.56 -13.56 -2.11
C THR A 523 -10.23 -12.84 -2.27
N VAL A 524 -9.92 -11.92 -1.36
CA VAL A 524 -8.65 -11.21 -1.32
C VAL A 524 -8.08 -11.25 0.09
N THR A 525 -6.81 -11.62 0.21
CA THR A 525 -6.02 -11.52 1.43
C THR A 525 -4.83 -10.62 1.17
N TRP A 526 -4.71 -9.54 1.94
CA TRP A 526 -3.53 -8.70 1.97
C TRP A 526 -2.74 -9.00 3.24
N LEU A 527 -1.48 -9.38 3.10
CA LEU A 527 -0.53 -9.30 4.19
C LEU A 527 0.32 -8.04 4.01
N VAL A 528 0.17 -7.14 4.97
CA VAL A 528 0.77 -5.81 4.91
C VAL A 528 1.74 -5.67 6.06
N ASN A 529 2.89 -5.07 5.80
CA ASN A 529 3.88 -4.83 6.84
C ASN A 529 4.26 -3.36 6.85
N TYR A 530 4.37 -2.79 8.05
CA TYR A 530 4.82 -1.40 8.21
C TYR A 530 6.25 -1.22 7.69
N CYS A 531 7.09 -2.25 7.85
CA CYS A 531 8.46 -2.30 7.35
C CYS A 531 8.58 -3.13 6.06
N ALA A 532 9.76 -3.10 5.44
CA ALA A 532 10.10 -4.03 4.37
C ALA A 532 10.16 -5.49 4.88
N PHE A 533 9.78 -6.44 4.02
CA PHE A 533 10.01 -7.86 4.27
C PHE A 533 11.51 -8.20 4.21
N ALA A 534 11.96 -9.23 4.93
CA ALA A 534 13.35 -9.69 4.81
C ALA A 534 13.56 -10.30 3.42
N GLY A 535 14.58 -9.85 2.69
CA GLY A 535 14.81 -10.26 1.30
C GLY A 535 13.88 -9.56 0.29
N ALA A 536 13.30 -8.41 0.66
CA ALA A 536 12.26 -7.69 -0.10
C ALA A 536 12.62 -7.20 -1.50
N ALA A 537 13.85 -7.36 -1.98
CA ALA A 537 14.19 -7.08 -3.39
C ALA A 537 13.33 -7.89 -4.40
N ALA A 538 12.56 -8.88 -3.93
CA ALA A 538 11.69 -9.74 -4.73
C ALA A 538 10.18 -9.67 -4.42
N VAL A 539 9.70 -8.75 -3.56
CA VAL A 539 8.25 -8.65 -3.27
C VAL A 539 7.61 -7.53 -4.08
N ASP A 540 6.73 -7.90 -4.99
CA ASP A 540 5.97 -6.98 -5.82
C ASP A 540 4.49 -7.01 -5.36
N PRO A 541 3.93 -5.88 -4.86
CA PRO A 541 2.54 -5.83 -4.41
C PRO A 541 1.51 -6.09 -5.52
N ARG A 542 1.95 -6.14 -6.78
CA ARG A 542 1.12 -6.43 -7.95
C ARG A 542 0.95 -7.91 -8.22
N VAL A 543 1.85 -8.73 -7.67
CA VAL A 543 1.83 -10.17 -7.90
C VAL A 543 0.84 -10.81 -6.95
N ASN A 544 -0.11 -11.56 -7.50
CA ASN A 544 -0.93 -12.48 -6.74
C ASN A 544 -0.09 -13.72 -6.40
N TYR A 545 0.28 -13.86 -5.13
CA TYR A 545 1.00 -15.01 -4.58
C TYR A 545 0.08 -16.15 -4.12
N GLY A 546 -1.24 -15.93 -4.22
CA GLY A 546 -2.27 -16.89 -3.90
C GLY A 546 -2.69 -17.68 -5.14
N SER A 547 -3.96 -18.06 -5.17
CA SER A 547 -4.57 -18.65 -6.36
C SER A 547 -5.46 -17.61 -7.05
N GLU A 548 -6.05 -18.00 -8.19
CA GLU A 548 -7.09 -17.20 -8.85
C GLU A 548 -8.37 -17.06 -7.98
N TRP A 549 -8.55 -17.91 -6.95
CA TRP A 549 -9.73 -17.98 -6.08
C TRP A 549 -9.60 -17.15 -4.81
N ASN A 550 -8.43 -17.22 -4.19
CA ASN A 550 -8.11 -16.52 -2.97
C ASN A 550 -6.82 -15.74 -3.22
N ALA A 551 -6.98 -14.56 -3.81
CA ALA A 551 -5.85 -13.75 -4.19
C ALA A 551 -5.08 -13.33 -2.94
N LEU A 552 -3.77 -13.53 -2.92
CA LEU A 552 -2.91 -13.19 -1.80
C LEU A 552 -1.87 -12.18 -2.28
N PHE A 553 -1.88 -11.00 -1.66
CA PHE A 553 -0.93 -9.93 -1.98
C PHE A 553 -0.08 -9.58 -0.76
N LEU A 554 1.15 -9.15 -1.03
CA LEU A 554 2.11 -8.74 -0.03
C LEU A 554 2.48 -7.27 -0.23
N ALA A 555 2.26 -6.41 0.77
CA ALA A 555 2.62 -4.99 0.71
C ALA A 555 3.69 -4.63 1.76
N PRO A 556 4.98 -4.53 1.37
CA PRO A 556 5.99 -3.98 2.26
C PRO A 556 5.84 -2.46 2.37
N GLY A 557 6.08 -1.91 3.55
CA GLY A 557 6.06 -0.46 3.74
C GLY A 557 4.69 0.19 3.47
N LEU A 558 3.59 -0.53 3.74
CA LEU A 558 2.25 0.01 3.55
C LEU A 558 1.97 1.07 4.62
N ARG A 559 1.86 2.34 4.21
CA ARG A 559 1.62 3.52 5.07
C ARG A 559 0.96 4.65 4.23
N PRO A 560 0.49 5.75 4.83
CA PRO A 560 -0.05 6.87 4.07
C PRO A 560 0.94 7.36 3.01
N GLY A 561 0.43 7.62 1.80
CA GLY A 561 1.25 8.03 0.65
C GLY A 561 2.01 6.91 -0.05
N SER A 562 2.03 5.68 0.49
CA SER A 562 2.64 4.51 -0.15
C SER A 562 1.67 3.33 -0.30
N ILE A 563 0.37 3.61 -0.32
CA ILE A 563 -0.66 2.60 -0.63
C ILE A 563 -0.54 2.25 -2.13
N PRO A 564 -0.21 0.99 -2.49
CA PRO A 564 -0.16 0.59 -3.88
C PRO A 564 -1.59 0.63 -4.46
N PRO A 565 -1.78 1.08 -5.72
CA PRO A 565 -3.10 1.11 -6.36
C PRO A 565 -3.85 -0.21 -6.27
N GLU A 566 -3.11 -1.32 -6.38
CA GLU A 566 -3.63 -2.69 -6.34
C GLU A 566 -4.34 -3.00 -5.01
N PHE A 567 -3.92 -2.40 -3.90
CA PHE A 567 -4.63 -2.52 -2.63
C PHE A 567 -6.06 -2.00 -2.74
N THR A 568 -6.23 -0.83 -3.34
CA THR A 568 -7.56 -0.23 -3.54
C THR A 568 -8.36 -1.03 -4.56
N ASP A 569 -7.75 -1.35 -5.70
CA ASP A 569 -8.44 -1.98 -6.83
C ASP A 569 -8.92 -3.40 -6.50
N THR A 570 -8.11 -4.19 -5.81
CA THR A 570 -8.46 -5.58 -5.43
C THR A 570 -9.53 -5.64 -4.35
N ILE A 571 -9.52 -4.71 -3.37
CA ILE A 571 -10.61 -4.57 -2.39
C ILE A 571 -11.92 -4.23 -3.12
N GLY A 572 -11.88 -3.25 -4.03
CA GLY A 572 -13.04 -2.89 -4.84
C GLY A 572 -13.55 -4.07 -5.69
N ALA A 573 -12.65 -4.80 -6.33
CA ALA A 573 -12.98 -5.99 -7.10
C ALA A 573 -13.59 -7.11 -6.24
N ALA A 574 -13.10 -7.34 -5.02
CA ALA A 574 -13.67 -8.34 -4.10
C ALA A 574 -15.10 -8.02 -3.69
N LEU A 575 -15.44 -6.73 -3.59
CA LEU A 575 -16.77 -6.26 -3.19
C LEU A 575 -17.75 -6.14 -4.37
N LYS A 576 -17.26 -6.02 -5.61
CA LYS A 576 -18.06 -5.81 -6.83
C LYS A 576 -19.05 -6.96 -7.14
N PRO A 577 -18.67 -8.25 -7.07
CA PRO A 577 -19.61 -9.36 -7.28
C PRO A 577 -20.81 -9.33 -6.33
N LEU A 578 -20.64 -8.81 -5.10
CA LEU A 578 -21.76 -8.65 -4.16
C LEU A 578 -22.71 -7.54 -4.60
N ALA A 579 -22.18 -6.43 -5.12
CA ALA A 579 -22.98 -5.34 -5.66
C ALA A 579 -23.78 -5.80 -6.90
N GLU A 580 -23.13 -6.51 -7.82
CA GLU A 580 -23.75 -7.01 -9.06
C GLU A 580 -24.80 -8.10 -8.79
N ARG A 581 -24.55 -9.01 -7.85
CA ARG A 581 -25.51 -10.05 -7.43
C ARG A 581 -26.81 -9.46 -6.91
N VAL A 582 -26.75 -8.35 -6.17
CA VAL A 582 -27.95 -7.77 -5.56
C VAL A 582 -28.73 -6.92 -6.56
N THR A 583 -28.04 -6.23 -7.48
CA THR A 583 -28.71 -5.55 -8.60
C THR A 583 -29.31 -6.52 -9.63
N GLY A 584 -28.67 -7.68 -9.84
CA GLY A 584 -29.15 -8.73 -10.74
C GLY A 584 -30.28 -9.60 -10.14
N ALA A 585 -30.27 -9.82 -8.82
CA ALA A 585 -31.27 -10.66 -8.15
C ALA A 585 -32.69 -10.07 -8.09
N MET A 586 -32.88 -8.77 -8.36
CA MET A 586 -34.22 -8.18 -8.48
C MET A 586 -34.95 -8.57 -9.78
N HIS A 587 -34.29 -9.21 -10.75
CA HIS A 587 -34.91 -9.61 -12.01
C HIS A 587 -34.90 -11.14 -12.19
N SER A 588 -36.00 -11.76 -11.74
CA SER A 588 -36.58 -13.04 -12.18
C SER A 588 -35.70 -14.31 -12.26
N ARG A 589 -36.00 -15.32 -11.42
CA ARG A 589 -36.35 -16.69 -11.87
C ARG A 589 -36.83 -17.57 -10.71
N LYS A 590 -37.93 -18.28 -10.95
CA LYS A 590 -38.52 -19.29 -10.07
C LYS A 590 -37.79 -20.63 -10.25
N SER A 591 -36.64 -20.77 -9.62
CA SER A 591 -35.99 -21.97 -9.04
C SER A 591 -34.50 -21.62 -8.86
N ARG A 592 -33.92 -21.92 -7.69
CA ARG A 592 -32.55 -21.51 -7.30
C ARG A 592 -31.66 -22.73 -7.06
N THR A 593 -31.74 -23.71 -7.95
CA THR A 593 -30.99 -24.95 -7.79
C THR A 593 -29.54 -24.73 -8.20
N THR A 594 -28.59 -25.12 -7.34
CA THR A 594 -27.14 -25.14 -7.64
C THR A 594 -26.70 -26.57 -7.92
N LEU A 595 -25.96 -26.79 -9.01
CA LEU A 595 -25.36 -28.10 -9.30
C LEU A 595 -23.94 -28.17 -8.72
N VAL A 596 -23.66 -29.23 -7.96
CA VAL A 596 -22.34 -29.49 -7.37
C VAL A 596 -21.86 -30.87 -7.81
N PHE A 597 -20.76 -30.91 -8.55
CA PHE A 597 -20.05 -32.14 -8.87
C PHE A 597 -19.23 -32.57 -7.65
N VAL A 598 -19.44 -33.78 -7.13
CA VAL A 598 -18.66 -34.34 -6.01
C VAL A 598 -17.83 -35.48 -6.57
N CYS A 599 -16.54 -35.24 -6.78
CA CYS A 599 -15.70 -36.08 -7.63
C CYS A 599 -14.49 -36.62 -6.87
N ASP A 600 -14.40 -37.94 -6.88
CA ASP A 600 -13.23 -38.71 -6.44
C ASP A 600 -12.09 -38.55 -7.43
N THR A 601 -10.95 -38.00 -6.99
CA THR A 601 -9.78 -37.69 -7.83
C THR A 601 -8.64 -38.69 -7.74
N THR A 602 -8.88 -39.85 -7.15
CA THR A 602 -7.89 -40.91 -6.93
C THR A 602 -7.44 -41.57 -8.23
N GLY A 603 -6.37 -42.37 -8.14
CA GLY A 603 -5.75 -43.01 -9.30
C GLY A 603 -6.71 -43.88 -10.12
N SER A 604 -7.62 -44.61 -9.47
CA SER A 604 -8.62 -45.49 -10.13
C SER A 604 -9.64 -44.71 -10.95
N MET A 605 -9.92 -43.47 -10.56
CA MET A 605 -10.94 -42.62 -11.16
C MET A 605 -10.45 -41.83 -12.38
N ARG A 606 -9.18 -41.95 -12.76
CA ARG A 606 -8.57 -41.12 -13.81
C ARG A 606 -9.31 -41.14 -15.15
N GLU A 607 -9.46 -42.32 -15.76
CA GLU A 607 -10.11 -42.46 -17.07
C GLU A 607 -11.61 -42.16 -16.98
N LYS A 608 -12.24 -42.53 -15.84
CA LYS A 608 -13.66 -42.29 -15.55
C LYS A 608 -13.96 -40.79 -15.44
N LEU A 609 -13.11 -40.02 -14.77
CA LEU A 609 -13.27 -38.57 -14.64
C LEU A 609 -13.08 -37.85 -15.97
N ASP A 610 -12.11 -38.26 -16.79
CA ASP A 610 -11.92 -37.65 -18.11
C ASP A 610 -13.15 -37.89 -19.01
N PHE A 611 -13.74 -39.08 -18.96
CA PHE A 611 -15.03 -39.38 -19.58
C PHE A 611 -16.17 -38.56 -18.98
N PHE A 612 -16.28 -38.51 -17.64
CA PHE A 612 -17.29 -37.74 -16.93
C PHE A 612 -17.34 -36.28 -17.37
N TRP A 613 -16.17 -35.63 -17.39
CA TRP A 613 -16.08 -34.22 -17.75
C TRP A 613 -16.47 -33.96 -19.21
N ALA A 614 -16.09 -34.86 -20.13
CA ALA A 614 -16.54 -34.77 -21.52
C ALA A 614 -18.06 -34.93 -21.63
N THR A 615 -18.64 -35.91 -20.93
CA THR A 615 -20.10 -36.12 -20.91
C THR A 615 -20.84 -34.93 -20.30
N MET A 616 -20.36 -34.37 -19.17
CA MET A 616 -21.01 -33.23 -18.53
C MET A 616 -20.94 -31.97 -19.37
N HIS A 617 -19.84 -31.73 -20.09
CA HIS A 617 -19.75 -30.66 -21.08
C HIS A 617 -20.84 -30.79 -22.14
N ASP A 618 -21.08 -32.00 -22.66
CA ASP A 618 -22.09 -32.24 -23.69
C ASP A 618 -23.53 -32.19 -23.14
N VAL A 619 -23.76 -32.70 -21.93
CA VAL A 619 -25.07 -32.69 -21.25
C VAL A 619 -25.46 -31.26 -20.82
N LEU A 620 -24.47 -30.46 -20.42
CA LEU A 620 -24.63 -29.07 -20.01
C LEU A 620 -24.24 -28.08 -21.13
N ALA A 621 -24.23 -28.52 -22.39
CA ALA A 621 -23.99 -27.61 -23.50
C ALA A 621 -25.12 -26.57 -23.63
N PRO A 622 -24.86 -25.37 -24.22
CA PRO A 622 -25.86 -24.31 -24.36
C PRO A 622 -27.04 -24.72 -25.27
N GLY A 623 -28.12 -25.27 -24.71
CA GLY A 623 -29.30 -25.69 -25.48
C GLY A 623 -30.57 -26.06 -24.69
N GLY A 624 -30.44 -26.65 -23.48
CA GLY A 624 -31.60 -27.09 -22.67
C GLY A 624 -31.34 -27.06 -21.16
N THR A 625 -30.47 -27.93 -20.67
CA THR A 625 -30.19 -28.22 -19.24
C THR A 625 -29.60 -27.08 -18.43
N VAL A 626 -28.69 -26.27 -19.01
CA VAL A 626 -27.98 -25.18 -18.30
C VAL A 626 -28.92 -24.15 -17.70
N ARG A 627 -30.08 -23.93 -18.33
CA ARG A 627 -31.04 -22.91 -17.89
C ARG A 627 -31.76 -23.27 -16.60
N ALA A 628 -31.68 -24.53 -16.17
CA ALA A 628 -32.37 -25.05 -15.00
C ALA A 628 -31.56 -24.85 -13.70
N PHE A 629 -30.23 -24.67 -13.80
CA PHE A 629 -29.35 -24.38 -12.67
C PHE A 629 -28.91 -22.92 -12.65
N THR A 630 -28.69 -22.40 -11.44
CA THR A 630 -28.30 -20.98 -11.22
C THR A 630 -26.82 -20.80 -10.94
N ALA A 631 -26.13 -21.86 -10.55
CA ALA A 631 -24.70 -21.90 -10.32
C ALA A 631 -24.17 -23.33 -10.41
N PHE A 632 -22.88 -23.44 -10.70
CA PHE A 632 -22.13 -24.69 -10.81
C PHE A 632 -20.92 -24.65 -9.85
N ARG A 633 -20.59 -25.80 -9.27
CA ARG A 633 -19.42 -26.01 -8.38
C ARG A 633 -18.87 -27.43 -8.56
N ALA A 634 -17.64 -27.65 -8.11
CA ALA A 634 -17.14 -28.99 -7.84
C ALA A 634 -16.54 -29.10 -6.43
N ILE A 635 -16.59 -30.29 -5.85
CA ILE A 635 -15.94 -30.72 -4.63
C ILE A 635 -15.13 -31.94 -5.02
N LEU A 636 -13.83 -31.78 -5.12
CA LEU A 636 -12.89 -32.83 -5.45
C LEU A 636 -12.35 -33.44 -4.15
N PHE A 637 -12.19 -34.75 -4.11
CA PHE A 637 -11.71 -35.42 -2.90
C PHE A 637 -10.75 -36.58 -3.19
N GLY A 638 -9.87 -36.85 -2.24
CA GLY A 638 -8.94 -38.00 -2.23
C GLY A 638 -9.10 -38.85 -0.97
N ASP A 639 -7.98 -39.40 -0.49
CA ASP A 639 -7.94 -40.24 0.71
C ASP A 639 -7.43 -39.48 1.95
N HIS A 640 -7.63 -40.05 3.12
CA HIS A 640 -7.02 -39.65 4.39
C HIS A 640 -5.62 -40.25 4.60
N ASP A 641 -5.13 -41.16 3.75
CA ASP A 641 -3.87 -41.86 3.98
C ASP A 641 -2.68 -40.88 4.11
N PRO A 642 -2.14 -40.67 5.33
CA PRO A 642 -1.06 -39.72 5.56
C PRO A 642 0.26 -40.18 4.94
N SER A 643 0.37 -41.45 4.52
CA SER A 643 1.57 -42.01 3.89
C SER A 643 1.69 -41.65 2.41
N GLN A 644 0.58 -41.28 1.75
CA GLN A 644 0.52 -41.02 0.31
C GLN A 644 0.74 -39.55 -0.06
N ALA A 645 1.02 -38.69 0.91
CA ALA A 645 1.30 -37.26 0.70
C ALA A 645 0.30 -36.59 -0.25
N GLU A 646 -0.99 -36.73 0.04
CA GLU A 646 -2.06 -36.22 -0.81
C GLU A 646 -1.97 -34.70 -1.00
N PRO A 647 -2.18 -34.19 -2.23
CA PRO A 647 -2.17 -32.75 -2.48
C PRO A 647 -3.34 -32.03 -1.78
N TYR A 648 -4.44 -32.74 -1.54
CA TYR A 648 -5.58 -32.30 -0.76
C TYR A 648 -6.47 -33.50 -0.39
N VAL A 649 -7.20 -33.41 0.73
CA VAL A 649 -8.31 -34.31 1.05
C VAL A 649 -9.61 -33.81 0.42
N ILE A 650 -9.88 -32.49 0.54
CA ILE A 650 -11.04 -31.81 -0.06
C ILE A 650 -10.60 -30.54 -0.78
N ARG A 651 -11.12 -30.34 -1.98
CA ARG A 651 -10.88 -29.15 -2.81
C ARG A 651 -12.17 -28.64 -3.42
N HIS A 652 -12.47 -27.35 -3.19
CA HIS A 652 -13.63 -26.69 -3.78
C HIS A 652 -13.26 -25.97 -5.08
N VAL A 653 -14.09 -26.13 -6.11
CA VAL A 653 -14.03 -25.40 -7.39
C VAL A 653 -15.34 -24.65 -7.59
N GLY A 654 -15.26 -23.38 -8.01
CA GLY A 654 -16.42 -22.49 -8.16
C GLY A 654 -16.77 -21.70 -6.88
N PRO A 655 -17.90 -20.96 -6.86
CA PRO A 655 -19.02 -21.05 -7.79
C PRO A 655 -18.77 -20.32 -9.11
N ALA A 656 -19.36 -20.82 -10.19
CA ALA A 656 -19.50 -20.11 -11.45
C ALA A 656 -20.92 -20.22 -12.01
N LEU A 657 -21.25 -19.33 -12.96
CA LEU A 657 -22.51 -19.38 -13.70
C LEU A 657 -22.42 -20.27 -14.93
N ASP A 658 -21.21 -20.65 -15.32
CA ASP A 658 -20.91 -21.45 -16.49
C ASP A 658 -20.36 -22.80 -16.03
N ALA A 659 -20.98 -23.88 -16.51
CA ALA A 659 -20.59 -25.24 -16.18
C ALA A 659 -19.23 -25.60 -16.80
N ASP A 660 -18.97 -25.18 -18.04
CA ASP A 660 -17.73 -25.48 -18.76
C ASP A 660 -16.53 -24.92 -18.02
N TRP A 661 -16.72 -23.72 -17.45
CA TRP A 661 -15.69 -23.10 -16.63
C TRP A 661 -15.33 -23.95 -15.39
N VAL A 662 -16.33 -24.51 -14.68
CA VAL A 662 -16.10 -25.37 -13.51
C VAL A 662 -15.41 -26.67 -13.92
N ILE A 663 -15.86 -27.26 -15.03
CA ILE A 663 -15.30 -28.49 -15.60
C ILE A 663 -13.81 -28.29 -15.94
N GLU A 664 -13.49 -27.21 -16.66
CA GLU A 664 -12.11 -26.92 -17.05
C GLU A 664 -11.20 -26.60 -15.86
N GLN A 665 -11.72 -25.96 -14.80
CA GLN A 665 -10.94 -25.79 -13.57
C GLN A 665 -10.76 -27.10 -12.80
N ALA A 666 -11.80 -27.92 -12.67
CA ALA A 666 -11.71 -29.20 -11.99
C ALA A 666 -10.66 -30.11 -12.65
N LYS A 667 -10.53 -30.06 -13.98
CA LYS A 667 -9.50 -30.81 -14.74
C LYS A 667 -8.07 -30.34 -14.48
N ARG A 668 -7.86 -29.12 -13.97
CA ARG A 668 -6.52 -28.56 -13.69
C ARG A 668 -5.99 -28.92 -12.30
N GLU A 669 -6.87 -29.32 -11.39
CA GLU A 669 -6.47 -29.67 -10.03
C GLU A 669 -5.59 -30.92 -10.05
N PRO A 670 -4.57 -30.99 -9.17
CA PRO A 670 -3.68 -32.15 -9.11
C PRO A 670 -4.50 -33.38 -8.71
N ARG A 671 -4.12 -34.53 -9.26
CA ARG A 671 -4.74 -35.81 -8.92
C ARG A 671 -4.28 -36.26 -7.53
N THR A 672 -5.14 -37.00 -6.84
CA THR A 672 -4.82 -37.65 -5.57
C THR A 672 -4.35 -39.08 -5.83
N HIS A 673 -3.62 -39.65 -4.89
CA HIS A 673 -2.96 -40.95 -5.06
C HIS A 673 -3.90 -42.10 -4.67
N GLY A 674 -4.66 -41.93 -3.59
CA GLY A 674 -5.36 -43.01 -2.91
C GLY A 674 -4.38 -43.88 -2.11
N GLY A 675 -4.85 -44.51 -1.04
CA GLY A 675 -4.06 -45.43 -0.22
C GLY A 675 -4.79 -46.74 0.04
N ASP A 676 -5.95 -46.66 0.68
CA ASP A 676 -6.82 -47.81 0.91
C ASP A 676 -8.02 -47.86 -0.04
N ALA A 677 -8.88 -48.88 0.12
CA ALA A 677 -10.02 -49.06 -0.76
C ALA A 677 -11.18 -48.07 -0.48
N PRO A 678 -11.45 -47.66 0.77
CA PRO A 678 -12.32 -46.53 1.04
C PRO A 678 -11.65 -45.19 0.72
N GLU A 679 -12.45 -44.17 0.45
CA GLU A 679 -11.97 -42.82 0.12
C GLU A 679 -12.77 -41.78 0.92
N ALA A 680 -12.29 -40.53 1.03
CA ALA A 680 -12.85 -39.49 1.91
C ALA A 680 -14.20 -38.89 1.43
N LEU A 681 -15.11 -39.73 0.96
CA LEU A 681 -16.43 -39.37 0.47
C LEU A 681 -17.30 -38.77 1.58
N GLU A 682 -17.15 -39.21 2.83
CA GLU A 682 -17.85 -38.63 3.98
C GLU A 682 -17.50 -37.16 4.21
N ASP A 683 -16.22 -36.78 4.04
CA ASP A 683 -15.78 -35.39 4.08
C ASP A 683 -16.33 -34.61 2.88
N ALA A 684 -16.42 -35.24 1.71
CA ALA A 684 -16.95 -34.60 0.51
C ALA A 684 -18.46 -34.31 0.62
N ILE A 685 -19.25 -35.23 1.18
CA ILE A 685 -20.69 -35.00 1.46
C ILE A 685 -20.86 -33.95 2.57
N ARG A 686 -20.06 -33.99 3.64
CA ARG A 686 -20.04 -32.92 4.65
C ARG A 686 -19.78 -31.57 4.01
N ALA A 687 -18.76 -31.47 3.15
CA ALA A 687 -18.41 -30.27 2.42
C ALA A 687 -19.53 -29.81 1.47
N CYS A 688 -20.27 -30.76 0.88
CA CYS A 688 -21.42 -30.49 0.03
C CYS A 688 -22.59 -29.91 0.83
N ARG A 689 -22.92 -30.49 1.99
CA ARG A 689 -23.95 -29.93 2.88
C ARG A 689 -23.54 -28.57 3.43
N ASP A 690 -22.24 -28.40 3.70
CA ASP A 690 -21.67 -27.11 4.06
C ASP A 690 -21.91 -26.06 2.99
N VAL A 691 -21.86 -26.42 1.69
CA VAL A 691 -22.25 -25.56 0.56
C VAL A 691 -23.76 -25.33 0.54
N ALA A 692 -24.57 -26.38 0.71
CA ALA A 692 -26.04 -26.29 0.74
C ALA A 692 -26.51 -25.28 1.80
N ALA A 693 -25.90 -25.30 2.99
CA ALA A 693 -26.19 -24.36 4.06
C ALA A 693 -25.83 -22.89 3.73
N ARG A 694 -25.03 -22.61 2.69
CA ARG A 694 -24.61 -21.24 2.29
C ARG A 694 -25.31 -20.69 1.06
N ILE A 695 -26.12 -21.50 0.38
CA ILE A 695 -26.84 -21.06 -0.82
C ILE A 695 -28.29 -20.74 -0.47
N ASP A 696 -28.83 -19.70 -1.10
CA ASP A 696 -30.25 -19.35 -1.02
C ASP A 696 -30.98 -20.17 -2.11
N GLY A 697 -31.28 -21.43 -1.81
CA GLY A 697 -31.89 -22.38 -2.75
C GLY A 697 -31.60 -23.85 -2.41
N SER A 698 -32.02 -24.75 -3.28
CA SER A 698 -31.72 -26.17 -3.19
C SER A 698 -30.41 -26.51 -3.88
N LEU A 699 -29.74 -27.56 -3.42
CA LEU A 699 -28.54 -28.11 -4.04
C LEU A 699 -28.87 -29.43 -4.74
N CYS A 700 -28.28 -29.65 -5.91
CA CYS A 700 -28.17 -30.96 -6.54
C CYS A 700 -26.72 -31.41 -6.47
N CYS A 701 -26.46 -32.48 -5.72
CA CYS A 701 -25.14 -33.09 -5.58
C CYS A 701 -25.03 -34.25 -6.56
N LEU A 702 -24.11 -34.18 -7.53
CA LEU A 702 -23.81 -35.26 -8.46
C LEU A 702 -22.51 -35.95 -8.04
N VAL A 703 -22.63 -37.12 -7.42
CA VAL A 703 -21.54 -37.89 -6.82
C VAL A 703 -20.93 -38.85 -7.84
N VAL A 704 -19.61 -38.78 -7.97
CA VAL A 704 -18.79 -39.51 -8.94
C VAL A 704 -17.62 -40.16 -8.22
N THR A 705 -17.71 -41.46 -7.97
CA THR A 705 -16.70 -42.25 -7.24
C THR A 705 -16.81 -43.73 -7.61
N ASP A 706 -15.74 -44.49 -7.40
CA ASP A 706 -15.77 -45.95 -7.47
C ASP A 706 -15.48 -46.65 -6.14
N ALA A 707 -15.21 -45.90 -5.07
CA ALA A 707 -14.88 -46.37 -3.74
C ALA A 707 -16.02 -46.17 -2.71
N PRO A 708 -16.10 -46.99 -1.65
CA PRO A 708 -16.96 -46.71 -0.51
C PRO A 708 -16.39 -45.57 0.36
N PRO A 709 -17.21 -44.91 1.20
CA PRO A 709 -16.71 -43.99 2.23
C PRO A 709 -15.99 -44.76 3.34
N HIS A 710 -15.13 -44.08 4.10
CA HIS A 710 -14.60 -44.61 5.35
C HIS A 710 -15.72 -44.79 6.39
N THR A 711 -15.58 -45.76 7.30
CA THR A 711 -16.47 -45.85 8.46
C THR A 711 -16.20 -44.70 9.44
N VAL A 712 -17.13 -44.44 10.37
CA VAL A 712 -16.98 -43.42 11.43
C VAL A 712 -15.67 -43.58 12.23
N VAL A 713 -15.18 -44.81 12.37
CA VAL A 713 -13.94 -45.11 13.11
C VAL A 713 -12.70 -44.88 12.25
N GLU A 714 -12.79 -45.08 10.94
CA GLU A 714 -11.70 -44.91 9.98
C GLU A 714 -11.54 -43.44 9.56
N CYS A 715 -12.64 -42.69 9.48
CA CYS A 715 -12.62 -41.25 9.21
C CYS A 715 -11.92 -40.49 10.37
N PRO A 716 -10.82 -39.76 10.13
CA PRO A 716 -10.11 -39.02 11.18
C PRO A 716 -10.96 -37.97 11.90
N GLN A 717 -12.01 -37.50 11.24
CA GLN A 717 -12.95 -36.49 11.78
C GLN A 717 -14.17 -37.13 12.46
N GLY A 718 -14.31 -38.45 12.43
CA GLY A 718 -15.47 -39.15 12.98
C GLY A 718 -16.77 -38.81 12.27
N ILE A 719 -16.72 -38.50 10.96
CA ILE A 719 -17.89 -38.17 10.17
C ILE A 719 -18.63 -39.46 9.81
N ASP A 720 -19.94 -39.48 10.05
CA ASP A 720 -20.82 -40.57 9.61
C ASP A 720 -21.43 -40.24 8.25
N PHE A 721 -20.93 -40.90 7.20
CA PHE A 721 -21.42 -40.75 5.84
C PHE A 721 -22.95 -40.84 5.72
N ARG A 722 -23.58 -41.84 6.36
CA ARG A 722 -25.04 -42.02 6.24
C ARG A 722 -25.79 -40.88 6.89
N ALA A 723 -25.36 -40.47 8.07
CA ALA A 723 -25.94 -39.30 8.73
C ALA A 723 -25.81 -38.03 7.88
N GLU A 724 -24.70 -37.87 7.16
CA GLU A 724 -24.50 -36.73 6.26
C GLU A 724 -25.42 -36.75 5.04
N VAL A 725 -25.61 -37.91 4.40
CA VAL A 725 -26.53 -38.07 3.27
C VAL A 725 -27.98 -37.87 3.73
N ASP A 726 -28.36 -38.45 4.87
CA ASP A 726 -29.70 -38.29 5.46
C ASP A 726 -30.01 -36.81 5.72
N LEU A 727 -29.06 -36.08 6.31
CA LEU A 727 -29.20 -34.64 6.57
C LEU A 727 -29.26 -33.83 5.27
N LEU A 728 -28.40 -34.12 4.29
CA LEU A 728 -28.41 -33.45 3.00
C LEU A 728 -29.79 -33.58 2.33
N LEU A 729 -30.35 -34.80 2.31
CA LEU A 729 -31.66 -35.11 1.73
C LEU A 729 -32.82 -34.48 2.53
N ALA A 730 -32.76 -34.53 3.87
CA ALA A 730 -33.76 -33.95 4.76
C ALA A 730 -33.84 -32.41 4.65
N GLU A 731 -32.72 -31.76 4.32
CA GLU A 731 -32.64 -30.31 4.03
C GLU A 731 -33.24 -29.94 2.65
N GLY A 732 -33.80 -30.92 1.92
CA GLY A 732 -34.45 -30.70 0.64
C GLY A 732 -33.49 -30.66 -0.55
N ASN A 733 -32.25 -31.10 -0.37
CA ASN A 733 -31.30 -31.23 -1.47
C ASN A 733 -31.49 -32.56 -2.21
N THR A 734 -30.99 -32.62 -3.43
CA THR A 734 -31.03 -33.82 -4.28
C THR A 734 -29.65 -34.45 -4.33
N CYS A 735 -29.58 -35.78 -4.23
CA CYS A 735 -28.35 -36.54 -4.40
C CYS A 735 -28.49 -37.46 -5.61
N VAL A 736 -27.59 -37.31 -6.58
CA VAL A 736 -27.50 -38.16 -7.77
C VAL A 736 -26.17 -38.89 -7.69
N VAL A 737 -26.18 -40.22 -7.80
CA VAL A 737 -24.94 -41.01 -7.83
C VAL A 737 -24.75 -41.66 -9.19
N VAL A 738 -23.52 -41.59 -9.71
CA VAL A 738 -23.13 -42.31 -10.93
C VAL A 738 -23.00 -43.80 -10.60
N SER A 739 -24.02 -44.59 -10.93
CA SER A 739 -24.17 -45.96 -10.44
C SER A 739 -23.37 -46.99 -11.24
N ASN A 740 -23.12 -46.74 -12.52
CA ASN A 740 -22.42 -47.65 -13.43
C ASN A 740 -20.91 -47.79 -13.13
N TRP A 741 -20.37 -47.01 -12.20
CA TRP A 741 -18.95 -47.07 -11.78
C TRP A 741 -18.74 -47.60 -10.36
N LEU A 742 -19.82 -47.82 -9.60
CA LEU A 742 -19.75 -48.32 -8.23
C LEU A 742 -19.39 -49.82 -8.21
N GLY A 743 -18.30 -50.16 -7.52
CA GLY A 743 -18.02 -51.54 -7.15
C GLY A 743 -19.02 -52.08 -6.11
N GLY A 744 -19.01 -53.39 -5.84
CA GLY A 744 -19.99 -54.01 -4.95
C GLY A 744 -20.02 -53.44 -3.51
N ARG A 745 -18.87 -53.02 -2.97
CA ARG A 745 -18.80 -52.37 -1.64
C ARG A 745 -19.32 -50.93 -1.68
N SER A 746 -18.95 -50.16 -2.70
CA SER A 746 -19.40 -48.78 -2.92
C SER A 746 -20.90 -48.72 -3.16
N ALA A 747 -21.46 -49.65 -3.95
CA ALA A 747 -22.90 -49.79 -4.15
C ALA A 747 -23.66 -50.10 -2.85
N ALA A 748 -23.09 -50.92 -1.96
CA ALA A 748 -23.70 -51.22 -0.67
C ALA A 748 -23.79 -49.99 0.26
N ALA A 749 -22.89 -49.02 0.13
CA ALA A 749 -22.93 -47.77 0.91
C ALA A 749 -24.19 -46.95 0.61
N TRP A 750 -24.70 -47.03 -0.63
CA TRP A 750 -25.89 -46.32 -1.10
C TRP A 750 -27.18 -47.14 -0.98
N SER A 751 -27.09 -48.41 -0.56
CA SER A 751 -28.27 -49.27 -0.41
C SER A 751 -29.25 -48.73 0.63
N GLY A 752 -30.53 -48.69 0.28
CA GLY A 752 -31.62 -48.16 1.08
C GLY A 752 -32.06 -46.75 0.68
N TYR A 753 -31.24 -46.00 -0.08
CA TYR A 753 -31.61 -44.67 -0.56
C TYR A 753 -32.46 -44.71 -1.83
N GLU A 754 -32.58 -45.85 -2.51
CA GLU A 754 -33.33 -45.98 -3.78
C GLU A 754 -34.83 -45.68 -3.63
N VAL A 755 -35.36 -45.77 -2.40
CA VAL A 755 -36.75 -45.43 -2.09
C VAL A 755 -36.93 -43.94 -1.73
N HIS A 756 -35.85 -43.18 -1.58
CA HIS A 756 -35.92 -41.78 -1.20
C HIS A 756 -36.24 -40.90 -2.43
N PRO A 757 -37.26 -40.02 -2.37
CA PRO A 757 -37.75 -39.29 -3.56
C PRO A 757 -36.78 -38.23 -4.12
N ARG A 758 -35.71 -37.93 -3.38
CA ARG A 758 -34.64 -36.98 -3.77
C ARG A 758 -33.29 -37.66 -4.02
N PHE A 759 -33.28 -38.98 -4.08
CA PHE A 759 -32.10 -39.76 -4.42
C PHE A 759 -32.30 -40.39 -5.79
N PHE A 760 -31.29 -40.25 -6.66
CA PHE A 760 -31.33 -40.80 -8.01
C PHE A 760 -30.03 -41.52 -8.32
N GLN A 761 -30.14 -42.56 -9.13
CA GLN A 761 -29.00 -43.24 -9.73
C GLN A 761 -28.91 -42.82 -11.20
N LEU A 762 -27.69 -42.62 -11.68
CA LEU A 762 -27.42 -42.19 -13.02
C LEU A 762 -26.45 -43.16 -13.70
N ASP A 763 -26.84 -43.71 -14.86
CA ASP A 763 -25.92 -44.44 -15.74
C ASP A 763 -25.35 -43.49 -16.78
N LEU A 764 -24.06 -43.14 -16.63
CA LEU A 764 -23.39 -42.23 -17.57
C LEU A 764 -23.14 -42.83 -18.95
N ASN A 765 -23.36 -44.13 -19.17
CA ASN A 765 -23.34 -44.69 -20.51
C ASN A 765 -24.58 -44.27 -21.33
N ASN A 766 -25.62 -43.74 -20.67
CA ASN A 766 -26.84 -43.26 -21.29
C ASN A 766 -26.95 -41.73 -21.19
N ILE A 767 -26.34 -41.03 -22.15
CA ILE A 767 -26.24 -39.56 -22.15
C ILE A 767 -27.63 -38.89 -22.16
N ASP A 768 -28.60 -39.47 -22.86
CA ASP A 768 -29.95 -38.89 -22.94
C ASP A 768 -30.68 -39.00 -21.59
N GLU A 769 -30.53 -40.12 -20.87
CA GLU A 769 -31.04 -40.27 -19.50
C GLU A 769 -30.38 -39.29 -18.53
N ALA A 770 -29.06 -39.06 -18.67
CA ALA A 770 -28.35 -38.06 -17.88
C ALA A 770 -28.89 -36.65 -18.11
N ARG A 771 -29.18 -36.31 -19.36
CA ARG A 771 -29.77 -35.02 -19.73
C ARG A 771 -31.17 -34.88 -19.15
N ASP A 772 -32.04 -35.84 -19.40
CA ASP A 772 -33.44 -35.83 -18.95
C ASP A 772 -33.54 -35.73 -17.42
N LEU A 773 -32.70 -36.48 -16.69
CA LEU A 773 -32.66 -36.43 -15.24
C LEU A 773 -32.22 -35.04 -14.73
N LEU A 774 -31.11 -34.49 -15.25
CA LEU A 774 -30.62 -33.19 -14.81
C LEU A 774 -31.56 -32.05 -15.17
N GLU A 775 -32.30 -32.14 -16.28
CA GLU A 775 -33.36 -31.20 -16.64
C GLU A 775 -34.56 -31.26 -15.68
N ALA A 776 -34.91 -32.45 -15.20
CA ALA A 776 -36.04 -32.65 -14.28
C ALA A 776 -35.75 -32.18 -12.84
N ILE A 777 -34.51 -32.24 -12.37
CA ILE A 777 -34.18 -31.97 -10.95
C ILE A 777 -34.61 -30.58 -10.47
N PRO A 778 -34.38 -29.47 -11.21
CA PRO A 778 -34.84 -28.16 -10.78
C PRO A 778 -36.38 -28.03 -10.74
N LEU A 779 -37.10 -28.89 -11.47
CA LEU A 779 -38.57 -28.97 -11.41
C LEU A 779 -39.07 -29.79 -10.21
N LEU A 780 -38.32 -30.80 -9.79
CA LEU A 780 -38.62 -31.66 -8.64
C LEU A 780 -38.29 -30.98 -7.29
N THR A 781 -37.54 -29.88 -7.32
CA THR A 781 -37.13 -29.11 -6.13
C THR A 781 -37.98 -27.87 -5.88
N LEU A 782 -38.93 -27.56 -6.78
CA LEU A 782 -40.03 -26.60 -6.59
C LEU A 782 -41.17 -27.24 -5.80
#